data_AF-A0A961Y193-F1
#
_entry.id   AF-A0A961Y193-F1
#
_cell.length_a   1.000
_cell.length_b   1.000
_cell.length_c   1.000
_cell.angle_alpha   90.00
_cell.angle_beta   90.00
_cell.angle_gamma   90.00
#
_symmetry.space_group_name_H-M   'P 1'
#
loop_
_entity.id
_entity.type
_entity.pdbx_description
1 polymer ?
#
loop_
_entity_poly.entity_id
_entity_poly.type
_entity_poly.pdbx_seq_one_letter_code
_entity_poly.pdbx_strand_id
1 'polypeptide(L)'
;MPDFHISPISIVNQIKSNLQDRYDSGYPILKELLQNADDAEAQRFRLDALPGWPNAVNPLLRGPGLLVANDGFFRRQDESGITSFGESSKAADNAAIGKFGFGQKAVFHLCDAFIVYARREDGDAFSTVVNPFLEVDVAGNISRQWEPLEPADVGFLGGKVVSDFPDRYLVLWLPLRRDGIQPAPGVGFSSNMPSATETIRELIRPDDLQAVLTTLRHLKSIEILENGEPRSRLELNVAQGRFVGPNRLGDGVHTFGGKIETAPERSTASFVGREAMALDGRLAELKRTPHWPQTITVLSPQPVPEKGEPHGAATLLRIPYTGGVARIAPAQLRISWAVFLPISDESSIVIPLDDSALGQFRFLLHGYFFLDSGRRQIEGLNAVDETGVPADAMALRRAWNTELRDSVVLPLLPTLLRDALGKAMVTSSELTQVVSALARHDWFRRNRDAICREHALVRVLEGPAIVWRVVPSGDALRPLPTSVADAPQRIGELFGTIRAWAESSAAHLIVDVGGALSARPIRWTEADLDAIFSGISARAFQSRDLARLLVDFLEMATLGHAEHSAIRPHMVTALRMAMAETQALAPSELIKSALAHVPHGALFPLPPSVENRQVLRALVSAPANILPVRGEWLDDGRRPPRLSEEDLKALLTALEPLIEGDQADQAATAALALLAQAERNISELARDPDFASIKVLRVRDVRIRGPVVLSLQALVERARAGLLFASSPQANTWLPLLVEALPDVSPLIVDSGATPLLRDEAKLALQSAGKEAAFSLINKAMSFGPENARQRLLDEIGTDSKDDPAAARRLCVGIREAGYSVSKLWTLDPKQKRIERITTALVAQSQDEFLVPTSIADGLSRTQRNHLHIENLDATNLETLFEKNIAAVAQLSPDVPEREALLEADLPDDLLIR
;
A
#
# COMPACT_ATOMS: atom_id res chain seq x y z
N MET A 1 -57.01 -56.25 9.20
CA MET A 1 -55.66 -55.90 8.69
C MET A 1 -54.66 -56.55 9.64
N PRO A 2 -53.55 -57.13 9.17
CA PRO A 2 -52.50 -57.54 10.10
C PRO A 2 -51.97 -56.28 10.81
N ASP A 3 -51.88 -56.34 12.14
CA ASP A 3 -51.35 -55.25 12.95
C ASP A 3 -49.86 -55.05 12.64
N PHE A 4 -49.42 -53.79 12.55
CA PHE A 4 -48.01 -53.46 12.39
C PHE A 4 -47.28 -53.70 13.71
N HIS A 5 -46.38 -54.70 13.75
CA HIS A 5 -45.62 -55.06 14.94
C HIS A 5 -44.14 -54.71 14.79
N ILE A 6 -43.56 -54.09 15.83
CA ILE A 6 -42.12 -53.82 15.92
C ILE A 6 -41.49 -54.95 16.74
N SER A 7 -40.46 -55.62 16.20
CA SER A 7 -39.73 -56.66 16.90
C SER A 7 -38.52 -56.10 17.67
N PRO A 8 -38.08 -56.73 18.78
CA PRO A 8 -36.87 -56.30 19.52
C PRO A 8 -35.61 -56.22 18.64
N ILE A 9 -35.44 -57.15 17.71
CA ILE A 9 -34.30 -57.11 16.77
C ILE A 9 -34.36 -55.91 15.80
N SER A 10 -35.56 -55.42 15.46
CA SER A 10 -35.72 -54.20 14.65
C SER A 10 -35.18 -52.98 15.39
N ILE A 11 -35.38 -52.91 16.72
CA ILE A 11 -34.84 -51.84 17.57
C ILE A 11 -33.31 -51.89 17.59
N VAL A 12 -32.73 -53.08 17.79
CA VAL A 12 -31.28 -53.29 17.75
C VAL A 12 -30.68 -52.90 16.40
N ASN A 13 -31.31 -53.30 15.29
CA ASN A 13 -30.86 -52.93 13.94
C ASN A 13 -30.97 -51.41 13.70
N GLN A 14 -32.01 -50.77 14.24
CA GLN A 14 -32.15 -49.31 14.14
C GLN A 14 -31.08 -48.58 14.96
N ILE A 15 -30.75 -49.04 16.17
CA ILE A 15 -29.60 -48.53 16.93
C ILE A 15 -28.32 -48.71 16.10
N LYS A 16 -28.08 -49.92 15.59
CA LYS A 16 -26.89 -50.25 14.79
C LYS A 16 -26.74 -49.36 13.55
N SER A 17 -27.82 -49.12 12.80
CA SER A 17 -27.83 -48.22 11.64
C SER A 17 -27.47 -46.79 12.06
N ASN A 18 -28.03 -46.29 13.16
CA ASN A 18 -27.73 -44.94 13.67
C ASN A 18 -26.27 -44.77 14.12
N LEU A 19 -25.62 -45.86 14.58
CA LEU A 19 -24.19 -45.89 14.95
C LEU A 19 -23.26 -46.05 13.72
N GLN A 20 -23.76 -46.54 12.57
CA GLN A 20 -22.94 -46.65 11.36
C GLN A 20 -22.84 -45.31 10.60
N ASP A 21 -23.87 -44.48 10.67
CA ASP A 21 -23.91 -43.17 10.00
C ASP A 21 -23.17 -42.07 10.79
N ARG A 22 -22.81 -42.34 12.04
CA ARG A 22 -22.31 -41.35 12.99
C ARG A 22 -21.11 -41.91 13.74
N TYR A 23 -20.08 -41.07 13.96
CA TYR A 23 -18.97 -41.30 14.89
C TYR A 23 -17.78 -42.15 14.38
N ASP A 24 -16.93 -41.54 13.55
CA ASP A 24 -15.63 -42.09 13.13
C ASP A 24 -14.52 -41.98 14.23
N SER A 25 -14.82 -41.43 15.42
CA SER A 25 -13.91 -41.31 16.58
C SER A 25 -14.68 -41.29 17.92
N GLY A 26 -14.02 -41.55 19.07
CA GLY A 26 -14.67 -41.56 20.39
C GLY A 26 -15.06 -40.19 20.98
N TYR A 27 -14.46 -39.09 20.50
CA TYR A 27 -14.65 -37.73 21.05
C TYR A 27 -16.11 -37.21 21.05
N PRO A 28 -16.94 -37.47 20.02
CA PRO A 28 -18.35 -37.09 20.04
C PRO A 28 -19.20 -37.77 21.14
N ILE A 29 -18.80 -38.96 21.62
CA ILE A 29 -19.49 -39.62 22.74
C ILE A 29 -19.36 -38.78 24.01
N LEU A 30 -18.15 -38.27 24.27
CA LEU A 30 -17.88 -37.41 25.42
C LEU A 30 -18.63 -36.08 25.32
N LYS A 31 -18.74 -35.48 24.14
CA LYS A 31 -19.57 -34.29 23.92
C LYS A 31 -21.02 -34.50 24.35
N GLU A 32 -21.64 -35.60 23.93
CA GLU A 32 -23.02 -35.94 24.30
C GLU A 32 -23.16 -36.21 25.81
N LEU A 33 -22.18 -36.85 26.44
CA LEU A 33 -22.17 -37.06 27.91
C LEU A 33 -22.06 -35.74 28.69
N LEU A 34 -21.16 -34.85 28.27
CA LEU A 34 -21.00 -33.51 28.86
C LEU A 34 -22.27 -32.67 28.72
N GLN A 35 -22.89 -32.73 27.53
CA GLN A 35 -24.15 -32.03 27.27
C GLN A 35 -25.29 -32.53 28.15
N ASN A 36 -25.41 -33.86 28.31
CA ASN A 36 -26.42 -34.43 29.21
C ASN A 36 -26.20 -34.02 30.66
N ALA A 37 -24.96 -33.96 31.12
CA ALA A 37 -24.63 -33.47 32.45
C ALA A 37 -24.97 -31.97 32.60
N ASP A 38 -24.64 -31.14 31.62
CA ASP A 38 -24.98 -29.71 31.63
C ASP A 38 -26.49 -29.46 31.60
N ASP A 39 -27.24 -30.22 30.79
CA ASP A 39 -28.72 -30.18 30.74
C ASP A 39 -29.36 -30.62 32.06
N ALA A 40 -28.70 -31.52 32.80
CA ALA A 40 -29.08 -31.91 34.16
C ALA A 40 -28.60 -30.91 35.22
N GLU A 41 -28.06 -29.76 34.80
CA GLU A 41 -27.53 -28.71 35.67
C GLU A 41 -26.36 -29.16 36.55
N ALA A 42 -25.59 -30.15 36.11
CA ALA A 42 -24.38 -30.60 36.79
C ALA A 42 -23.33 -29.49 36.83
N GLN A 43 -22.57 -29.40 37.93
CA GLN A 43 -21.39 -28.56 38.06
C GLN A 43 -20.09 -29.36 37.88
N ARG A 44 -20.10 -30.67 38.13
CA ARG A 44 -18.93 -31.55 38.06
C ARG A 44 -19.23 -32.74 37.17
N PHE A 45 -18.30 -33.04 36.27
CA PHE A 45 -18.32 -34.23 35.43
C PHE A 45 -17.02 -35.01 35.62
N ARG A 46 -17.13 -36.34 35.77
CA ARG A 46 -16.00 -37.25 35.90
C ARG A 46 -16.14 -38.43 34.95
N LEU A 47 -15.06 -38.80 34.28
CA LEU A 47 -14.94 -40.04 33.52
C LEU A 47 -13.69 -40.78 34.00
N ASP A 48 -13.82 -42.02 34.44
CA ASP A 48 -12.70 -42.85 34.90
C ASP A 48 -12.71 -44.20 34.18
N ALA A 49 -11.59 -44.53 33.52
CA ALA A 49 -11.39 -45.87 32.97
C ALA A 49 -10.91 -46.81 34.07
N LEU A 50 -11.72 -47.83 34.38
CA LEU A 50 -11.46 -48.78 35.46
C LEU A 50 -11.30 -50.21 34.93
N PRO A 51 -10.55 -51.09 35.62
CA PRO A 51 -10.35 -52.47 35.19
C PRO A 51 -11.57 -53.37 35.48
N GLY A 52 -12.59 -52.83 36.15
CA GLY A 52 -13.75 -53.57 36.66
C GLY A 52 -13.48 -54.30 37.97
N TRP A 53 -14.47 -55.07 38.40
CA TRP A 53 -14.51 -55.81 39.66
C TRP A 53 -14.68 -57.30 39.38
N PRO A 54 -13.59 -58.10 39.37
CA PRO A 54 -13.66 -59.53 39.03
C PRO A 54 -14.66 -60.34 39.86
N ASN A 55 -14.92 -59.90 41.10
CA ASN A 55 -15.83 -60.55 42.04
C ASN A 55 -17.29 -60.02 41.98
N ALA A 56 -17.62 -59.13 41.04
CA ALA A 56 -18.99 -58.63 40.88
C ALA A 56 -19.95 -59.74 40.47
N VAL A 57 -21.19 -59.67 40.95
CA VAL A 57 -22.23 -60.64 40.60
C VAL A 57 -22.65 -60.41 39.15
N ASN A 58 -22.90 -59.16 38.76
CA ASN A 58 -23.20 -58.82 37.37
C ASN A 58 -21.95 -58.92 36.45
N PRO A 59 -22.00 -59.70 35.36
CA PRO A 59 -20.85 -59.89 34.46
C PRO A 59 -20.40 -58.61 33.73
N LEU A 60 -21.28 -57.60 33.57
CA LEU A 60 -20.92 -56.32 32.97
C LEU A 60 -19.88 -55.56 33.82
N LEU A 61 -19.85 -55.79 35.14
CA LEU A 61 -18.89 -55.13 36.04
C LEU A 61 -17.53 -55.85 36.11
N ARG A 62 -17.42 -57.09 35.63
CA ARG A 62 -16.24 -57.96 35.85
C ARG A 62 -15.00 -57.62 35.03
N GLY A 63 -14.96 -56.51 34.33
CA GLY A 63 -13.78 -56.13 33.56
C GLY A 63 -13.79 -54.69 33.08
N PRO A 64 -12.91 -54.34 32.13
CA PRO A 64 -12.66 -52.96 31.79
C PRO A 64 -13.92 -52.21 31.35
N GLY A 65 -14.08 -51.00 31.86
CA GLY A 65 -15.23 -50.14 31.58
C GLY A 65 -14.94 -48.68 31.89
N LEU A 66 -15.78 -47.79 31.38
CA LEU A 66 -15.77 -46.38 31.73
C LEU A 66 -16.84 -46.10 32.78
N LEU A 67 -16.44 -45.51 33.90
CA LEU A 67 -17.34 -44.95 34.89
C LEU A 67 -17.53 -43.47 34.58
N VAL A 68 -18.74 -43.05 34.21
CA VAL A 68 -19.10 -41.66 33.94
C VAL A 68 -20.00 -41.17 35.06
N ALA A 69 -19.60 -40.12 35.77
CA ALA A 69 -20.33 -39.58 36.93
C ALA A 69 -20.54 -38.07 36.81
N ASN A 70 -21.69 -37.57 37.27
CA ASN A 70 -21.95 -36.13 37.41
C ASN A 70 -22.90 -35.83 38.58
N ASP A 71 -22.89 -34.60 39.09
CA ASP A 71 -23.76 -34.08 40.18
C ASP A 71 -25.06 -33.42 39.67
N GLY A 72 -25.50 -33.76 38.46
CA GLY A 72 -26.75 -33.27 37.89
C GLY A 72 -27.99 -33.82 38.59
N PHE A 73 -29.13 -33.18 38.36
CA PHE A 73 -30.43 -33.67 38.84
C PHE A 73 -30.91 -34.86 38.00
N PHE A 74 -31.25 -35.97 38.67
CA PHE A 74 -31.91 -37.12 38.04
C PHE A 74 -33.37 -37.22 38.50
N ARG A 75 -34.29 -36.65 37.71
CA ARG A 75 -35.72 -36.55 38.03
C ARG A 75 -36.43 -37.85 37.66
N ARG A 76 -37.60 -38.12 38.25
CA ARG A 76 -38.40 -39.33 37.94
C ARG A 76 -38.74 -39.48 36.46
N GLN A 77 -39.02 -38.36 35.78
CA GLN A 77 -39.25 -38.35 34.34
C GLN A 77 -38.03 -38.81 33.52
N ASP A 78 -36.80 -38.67 34.05
CA ASP A 78 -35.58 -39.07 33.36
C ASP A 78 -35.38 -40.60 33.34
N GLU A 79 -36.02 -41.34 34.26
CA GLU A 79 -36.00 -42.82 34.28
C GLU A 79 -36.58 -43.41 32.98
N SER A 80 -37.72 -42.87 32.55
CA SER A 80 -38.36 -43.30 31.30
C SER A 80 -37.52 -42.94 30.08
N GLY A 81 -36.83 -41.79 30.11
CA GLY A 81 -35.99 -41.33 29.01
C GLY A 81 -34.71 -42.14 28.82
N ILE A 82 -34.10 -42.62 29.91
CA ILE A 82 -32.84 -43.40 29.83
C ILE A 82 -33.08 -44.88 29.47
N THR A 83 -34.28 -45.40 29.74
CA THR A 83 -34.64 -46.81 29.47
C THR A 83 -35.39 -47.02 28.15
N SER A 84 -35.82 -45.97 27.46
CA SER A 84 -36.63 -46.05 26.24
C SER A 84 -35.85 -45.80 24.94
N PHE A 85 -36.28 -46.47 23.87
CA PHE A 85 -35.74 -46.28 22.51
C PHE A 85 -36.73 -45.51 21.62
N GLY A 86 -36.30 -44.36 21.07
CA GLY A 86 -37.13 -43.53 20.19
C GLY A 86 -38.06 -42.56 20.93
N GLU A 87 -38.22 -42.71 22.24
CA GLU A 87 -39.05 -41.84 23.06
C GLU A 87 -38.25 -40.63 23.59
N SER A 88 -38.37 -39.46 22.96
CA SER A 88 -37.75 -38.22 23.47
C SER A 88 -38.77 -37.26 24.07
N SER A 89 -38.69 -37.01 25.38
CA SER A 89 -39.36 -35.91 26.08
C SER A 89 -38.71 -34.54 25.83
N LYS A 90 -37.44 -34.53 25.39
CA LYS A 90 -36.62 -33.31 25.20
C LYS A 90 -36.90 -32.53 23.90
N ALA A 91 -37.67 -33.09 22.97
CA ALA A 91 -37.93 -32.46 21.66
C ALA A 91 -38.76 -31.15 21.75
N ALA A 92 -39.45 -30.92 22.86
CA ALA A 92 -40.22 -29.71 23.15
C ALA A 92 -39.63 -28.82 24.27
N ASP A 93 -38.52 -29.25 24.92
CA ASP A 93 -37.92 -28.49 26.01
C ASP A 93 -36.91 -27.46 25.47
N ASN A 94 -37.30 -26.18 25.55
CA ASN A 94 -36.44 -25.08 25.12
C ASN A 94 -35.17 -24.97 26.00
N ALA A 95 -35.15 -25.54 27.20
CA ALA A 95 -34.00 -25.50 28.10
C ALA A 95 -32.93 -26.53 27.75
N ALA A 96 -33.30 -27.69 27.20
CA ALA A 96 -32.35 -28.75 26.88
C ALA A 96 -31.54 -28.44 25.62
N ILE A 97 -30.23 -28.64 25.67
CA ILE A 97 -29.33 -28.53 24.52
C ILE A 97 -29.58 -29.70 23.56
N GLY A 98 -29.93 -30.89 24.08
CA GLY A 98 -30.17 -32.10 23.29
C GLY A 98 -31.51 -32.14 22.56
N LYS A 99 -31.48 -32.28 21.23
CA LYS A 99 -32.67 -32.23 20.36
C LYS A 99 -33.40 -33.57 20.17
N PHE A 100 -32.71 -34.69 20.41
CA PHE A 100 -33.28 -36.03 20.26
C PHE A 100 -32.63 -36.96 21.28
N GLY A 101 -33.41 -37.80 21.97
CA GLY A 101 -32.94 -38.80 22.97
C GLY A 101 -32.01 -39.90 22.41
N PHE A 102 -31.29 -39.62 21.33
CA PHE A 102 -30.24 -40.41 20.70
C PHE A 102 -28.85 -40.15 21.29
N GLY A 103 -28.62 -38.99 21.92
CA GLY A 103 -27.29 -38.61 22.44
C GLY A 103 -26.71 -39.59 23.46
N GLN A 104 -27.55 -40.11 24.37
CA GLN A 104 -27.16 -41.13 25.35
C GLN A 104 -26.81 -42.49 24.71
N LYS A 105 -27.24 -42.74 23.47
CA LYS A 105 -27.06 -44.02 22.77
C LYS A 105 -25.76 -44.07 21.96
N ALA A 106 -25.03 -42.95 21.86
CA ALA A 106 -23.67 -42.92 21.33
C ALA A 106 -22.69 -43.79 22.16
N VAL A 107 -23.02 -44.08 23.42
CA VAL A 107 -22.21 -44.98 24.26
C VAL A 107 -22.13 -46.41 23.71
N PHE A 108 -23.07 -46.83 22.85
CA PHE A 108 -23.07 -48.15 22.23
C PHE A 108 -21.96 -48.36 21.17
N HIS A 109 -21.22 -47.31 20.81
CA HIS A 109 -19.92 -47.48 20.15
C HIS A 109 -18.94 -48.27 21.03
N LEU A 110 -19.04 -48.08 22.35
CA LEU A 110 -18.12 -48.66 23.33
C LEU A 110 -18.63 -49.98 23.94
N CYS A 111 -19.95 -50.11 24.12
CA CYS A 111 -20.59 -51.23 24.83
C CYS A 111 -21.83 -51.78 24.10
N ASP A 112 -22.32 -52.95 24.54
CA ASP A 112 -23.60 -53.52 24.05
C ASP A 112 -24.76 -53.39 25.07
N ALA A 113 -24.44 -53.11 26.32
CA ALA A 113 -25.35 -52.76 27.41
C ALA A 113 -24.60 -51.87 28.42
N PHE A 114 -25.30 -51.11 29.26
CA PHE A 114 -24.68 -50.30 30.31
C PHE A 114 -25.54 -50.25 31.57
N ILE A 115 -24.90 -49.96 32.72
CA ILE A 115 -25.60 -49.84 34.00
C ILE A 115 -25.79 -48.36 34.31
N VAL A 116 -26.99 -48.02 34.78
CA VAL A 116 -27.33 -46.71 35.32
C VAL A 116 -27.48 -46.86 36.82
N TYR A 117 -26.85 -45.96 37.57
CA TYR A 117 -27.07 -45.81 39.00
C TYR A 117 -27.16 -44.32 39.34
N ALA A 118 -28.27 -43.91 39.94
CA ALA A 118 -28.50 -42.53 40.34
C ALA A 118 -28.91 -42.44 41.80
N ARG A 119 -28.43 -41.40 42.48
CA ARG A 119 -28.89 -40.96 43.78
C ARG A 119 -29.51 -39.58 43.64
N ARG A 120 -30.77 -39.47 44.04
CA ARG A 120 -31.56 -38.24 43.98
C ARG A 120 -31.30 -37.35 45.19
N GLU A 121 -31.71 -36.10 45.07
CA GLU A 121 -31.58 -35.09 46.13
C GLU A 121 -32.39 -35.43 47.39
N ASP A 122 -33.52 -36.12 47.24
CA ASP A 122 -34.35 -36.63 48.34
C ASP A 122 -33.79 -37.92 48.99
N GLY A 123 -32.67 -38.44 48.48
CA GLY A 123 -32.02 -39.66 48.94
C GLY A 123 -32.53 -40.94 48.28
N ASP A 124 -33.56 -40.86 47.43
CA ASP A 124 -34.07 -41.99 46.64
C ASP A 124 -33.01 -42.46 45.62
N ALA A 125 -32.93 -43.76 45.39
CA ALA A 125 -31.92 -44.38 44.54
C ALA A 125 -32.57 -45.14 43.39
N PHE A 126 -32.00 -44.99 42.19
CA PHE A 126 -32.45 -45.68 40.99
C PHE A 126 -31.29 -46.46 40.40
N SER A 127 -31.48 -47.74 40.11
CA SER A 127 -30.50 -48.55 39.38
C SER A 127 -31.18 -49.45 38.36
N THR A 128 -30.61 -49.54 37.17
CA THR A 128 -31.13 -50.41 36.09
C THR A 128 -30.02 -50.76 35.10
N VAL A 129 -30.24 -51.83 34.32
CA VAL A 129 -29.41 -52.16 33.17
C VAL A 129 -30.15 -51.78 31.90
N VAL A 130 -29.51 -50.96 31.07
CA VAL A 130 -30.01 -50.65 29.74
C VAL A 130 -29.53 -51.77 28.81
N ASN A 131 -30.42 -52.72 28.53
CA ASN A 131 -30.13 -53.93 27.77
C ASN A 131 -30.99 -54.05 26.49
N PRO A 132 -30.52 -53.54 25.35
CA PRO A 132 -31.24 -53.67 24.07
C PRO A 132 -31.39 -55.10 23.56
N PHE A 133 -30.59 -56.05 24.07
CA PHE A 133 -30.58 -57.44 23.59
C PHE A 133 -31.44 -58.39 24.42
N LEU A 134 -32.08 -57.90 25.51
CA LEU A 134 -32.79 -58.71 26.49
C LEU A 134 -33.86 -59.63 25.86
N GLU A 135 -34.66 -59.07 24.95
CA GLU A 135 -35.77 -59.74 24.28
C GLU A 135 -35.41 -60.24 22.87
N VAL A 136 -34.13 -60.18 22.48
CA VAL A 136 -33.68 -60.66 21.17
C VAL A 136 -33.62 -62.18 21.16
N ASP A 137 -34.47 -62.82 20.36
CA ASP A 137 -34.51 -64.27 20.23
C ASP A 137 -33.45 -64.78 19.24
N VAL A 138 -32.23 -65.01 19.76
CA VAL A 138 -31.11 -65.60 19.02
C VAL A 138 -30.47 -66.71 19.87
N ALA A 139 -30.12 -67.83 19.23
CA ALA A 139 -29.46 -68.94 19.89
C ALA A 139 -28.15 -68.51 20.57
N GLY A 140 -28.00 -68.86 21.85
CA GLY A 140 -26.83 -68.50 22.64
C GLY A 140 -26.84 -67.06 23.18
N ASN A 141 -27.97 -66.34 23.14
CA ASN A 141 -28.08 -65.01 23.73
C ASN A 141 -27.89 -65.05 25.27
N ILE A 142 -26.78 -64.51 25.76
CA ILE A 142 -26.44 -64.45 27.19
C ILE A 142 -26.94 -63.18 27.88
N SER A 143 -27.52 -62.22 27.16
CA SER A 143 -27.84 -60.88 27.69
C SER A 143 -28.80 -60.88 28.87
N ARG A 144 -29.62 -61.91 29.05
CA ARG A 144 -30.47 -62.08 30.26
C ARG A 144 -29.66 -62.17 31.56
N GLN A 145 -28.40 -62.61 31.48
CA GLN A 145 -27.50 -62.67 32.63
C GLN A 145 -27.02 -61.27 33.08
N TRP A 146 -27.28 -60.23 32.29
CA TRP A 146 -26.93 -58.86 32.62
C TRP A 146 -27.99 -58.16 33.47
N GLU A 147 -29.22 -58.69 33.55
CA GLU A 147 -30.33 -58.03 34.27
C GLU A 147 -30.16 -57.96 35.79
N PRO A 148 -29.71 -59.01 36.49
CA PRO A 148 -29.61 -58.95 37.95
C PRO A 148 -28.55 -57.93 38.38
N LEU A 149 -28.97 -56.89 39.10
CA LEU A 149 -28.10 -55.93 39.79
C LEU A 149 -28.25 -56.12 41.30
N GLU A 150 -27.27 -56.77 41.91
CA GLU A 150 -27.27 -56.98 43.36
C GLU A 150 -26.87 -55.70 44.11
N PRO A 151 -27.28 -55.51 45.38
CA PRO A 151 -26.86 -54.36 46.18
C PRO A 151 -25.33 -54.20 46.29
N ALA A 152 -24.59 -55.33 46.26
CA ALA A 152 -23.13 -55.32 46.23
C ALA A 152 -22.56 -54.73 44.92
N ASP A 153 -23.20 -54.99 43.79
CA ASP A 153 -22.81 -54.46 42.47
C ASP A 153 -23.01 -52.94 42.41
N VAL A 154 -24.17 -52.46 42.90
CA VAL A 154 -24.44 -51.03 43.05
C VAL A 154 -23.46 -50.37 44.02
N GLY A 155 -23.09 -51.08 45.10
CA GLY A 155 -22.09 -50.64 46.07
C GLY A 155 -20.71 -50.37 45.45
N PHE A 156 -20.27 -51.14 44.45
CA PHE A 156 -19.01 -50.88 43.73
C PHE A 156 -19.05 -49.54 42.98
N LEU A 157 -20.16 -49.23 42.31
CA LEU A 157 -20.34 -47.98 41.57
C LEU A 157 -20.46 -46.78 42.53
N GLY A 158 -21.32 -46.87 43.54
CA GLY A 158 -21.51 -45.82 44.53
C GLY A 158 -20.24 -45.52 45.33
N GLY A 159 -19.49 -46.56 45.73
CA GLY A 159 -18.25 -46.42 46.48
C GLY A 159 -17.14 -45.66 45.73
N LYS A 160 -17.19 -45.61 44.40
CA LYS A 160 -16.23 -44.83 43.58
C LYS A 160 -16.55 -43.34 43.47
N VAL A 161 -17.79 -42.92 43.78
CA VAL A 161 -18.24 -41.54 43.54
C VAL A 161 -18.72 -40.82 44.81
N VAL A 162 -19.16 -41.55 45.84
CA VAL A 162 -19.83 -40.96 47.01
C VAL A 162 -18.98 -39.95 47.77
N SER A 163 -17.64 -40.07 47.73
CA SER A 163 -16.71 -39.11 48.34
C SER A 163 -16.69 -37.76 47.62
N ASP A 164 -16.79 -37.78 46.29
CA ASP A 164 -16.63 -36.60 45.44
C ASP A 164 -17.97 -35.96 45.05
N PHE A 165 -19.04 -36.76 45.13
CA PHE A 165 -20.43 -36.43 44.83
C PHE A 165 -21.32 -36.81 46.04
N PRO A 166 -21.30 -36.03 47.13
CA PRO A 166 -21.93 -36.44 48.39
C PRO A 166 -23.47 -36.35 48.39
N ASP A 167 -24.04 -35.38 47.67
CA ASP A 167 -25.45 -35.02 47.75
C ASP A 167 -26.31 -35.84 46.76
N ARG A 168 -26.07 -35.64 45.46
CA ARG A 168 -26.76 -36.30 44.36
C ARG A 168 -25.77 -36.65 43.25
N TYR A 169 -26.07 -37.68 42.49
CA TYR A 169 -25.27 -38.04 41.31
C TYR A 169 -26.00 -38.96 40.36
N LEU A 170 -25.55 -38.95 39.11
CA LEU A 170 -25.81 -39.98 38.11
C LEU A 170 -24.49 -40.64 37.73
N VAL A 171 -24.45 -41.97 37.80
CA VAL A 171 -23.34 -42.82 37.37
C VAL A 171 -23.81 -43.71 36.23
N LEU A 172 -23.02 -43.72 35.15
CA LEU A 172 -23.13 -44.67 34.06
C LEU A 172 -21.88 -45.55 34.08
N TRP A 173 -22.07 -46.87 34.13
CA TRP A 173 -21.00 -47.83 33.89
C TRP A 173 -21.12 -48.37 32.47
N LEU A 174 -20.15 -48.01 31.64
CA LEU A 174 -20.06 -48.39 30.23
C LEU A 174 -19.02 -49.52 30.10
N PRO A 175 -19.42 -50.81 30.15
CA PRO A 175 -18.50 -51.92 30.03
C PRO A 175 -17.95 -52.01 28.60
N LEU A 176 -16.62 -52.00 28.44
CA LEU A 176 -16.02 -52.08 27.11
C LEU A 176 -16.31 -53.44 26.48
N ARG A 177 -16.68 -53.43 25.20
CA ARG A 177 -16.99 -54.64 24.44
C ARG A 177 -15.81 -55.61 24.46
N ARG A 178 -16.10 -56.86 24.79
CA ARG A 178 -15.14 -57.97 24.89
C ARG A 178 -15.88 -59.30 24.76
N ASP A 179 -15.14 -60.35 24.39
CA ASP A 179 -15.72 -61.67 24.10
C ASP A 179 -16.57 -62.23 25.25
N GLY A 180 -16.14 -62.04 26.49
CA GLY A 180 -16.82 -62.58 27.68
C GLY A 180 -18.18 -61.97 28.01
N ILE A 181 -18.59 -60.88 27.35
CA ILE A 181 -19.92 -60.24 27.50
C ILE A 181 -20.58 -59.96 26.14
N GLN A 182 -20.16 -60.65 25.08
CA GLN A 182 -20.83 -60.53 23.78
C GLN A 182 -22.24 -61.14 23.86
N PRO A 183 -23.31 -60.46 23.37
CA PRO A 183 -24.68 -60.98 23.49
C PRO A 183 -24.85 -62.39 22.95
N ALA A 184 -24.37 -62.66 21.73
CA ALA A 184 -24.27 -63.99 21.12
C ALA A 184 -23.17 -63.98 20.03
N PRO A 185 -22.67 -65.12 19.53
CA PRO A 185 -21.65 -65.15 18.49
C PRO A 185 -22.03 -64.34 17.25
N GLY A 186 -21.24 -63.31 16.92
CA GLY A 186 -21.50 -62.42 15.79
C GLY A 186 -22.65 -61.41 16.01
N VAL A 187 -23.24 -61.37 17.21
CA VAL A 187 -24.30 -60.44 17.59
C VAL A 187 -23.73 -59.35 18.49
N GLY A 188 -24.04 -58.10 18.17
CA GLY A 188 -23.57 -56.89 18.85
C GLY A 188 -23.75 -55.66 17.96
N PHE A 189 -23.57 -54.47 18.53
CA PHE A 189 -23.68 -53.23 17.76
C PHE A 189 -22.49 -53.02 16.81
N SER A 190 -21.29 -53.44 17.22
CA SER A 190 -20.06 -53.32 16.44
C SER A 190 -19.15 -54.53 16.65
N SER A 191 -18.31 -54.83 15.66
CA SER A 191 -17.20 -55.79 15.80
C SER A 191 -15.95 -55.16 16.43
N ASN A 192 -15.94 -53.83 16.64
CA ASN A 192 -14.83 -53.16 17.30
C ASN A 192 -14.82 -53.47 18.81
N MET A 193 -13.65 -53.84 19.33
CA MET A 193 -13.39 -54.16 20.74
C MET A 193 -12.50 -53.05 21.33
N PRO A 194 -13.07 -51.98 21.90
CA PRO A 194 -12.31 -50.84 22.38
C PRO A 194 -11.46 -51.19 23.59
N SER A 195 -10.25 -50.64 23.66
CA SER A 195 -9.40 -50.72 24.86
C SER A 195 -9.56 -49.46 25.73
N ALA A 196 -9.42 -49.62 27.05
CA ALA A 196 -9.56 -48.51 28.00
C ALA A 196 -8.55 -47.38 27.72
N THR A 197 -7.27 -47.73 27.54
CA THR A 197 -6.20 -46.77 27.32
C THR A 197 -6.34 -46.01 26.00
N GLU A 198 -6.74 -46.69 24.91
CA GLU A 198 -6.98 -46.02 23.63
C GLU A 198 -8.19 -45.10 23.69
N THR A 199 -9.27 -45.56 24.32
CA THR A 199 -10.48 -44.74 24.51
C THR A 199 -10.16 -43.47 25.30
N ILE A 200 -9.44 -43.58 26.42
CA ILE A 200 -9.00 -42.42 27.21
C ILE A 200 -8.11 -41.49 26.38
N ARG A 201 -7.17 -42.03 25.59
CA ARG A 201 -6.30 -41.23 24.72
C ARG A 201 -7.10 -40.46 23.66
N GLU A 202 -8.14 -41.06 23.08
CA GLU A 202 -9.01 -40.39 22.11
C GLU A 202 -9.89 -39.30 22.74
N LEU A 203 -10.31 -39.51 23.98
CA LEU A 203 -11.18 -38.61 24.75
C LEU A 203 -10.44 -37.43 25.36
N ILE A 204 -9.17 -37.58 25.74
CA ILE A 204 -8.35 -36.49 26.28
C ILE A 204 -7.90 -35.57 25.14
N ARG A 205 -8.75 -34.59 24.85
CA ARG A 205 -8.45 -33.46 23.96
C ARG A 205 -8.59 -32.16 24.75
N PRO A 206 -7.60 -31.78 25.58
CA PRO A 206 -7.73 -30.68 26.53
C PRO A 206 -8.15 -29.38 25.88
N ASP A 207 -7.59 -29.02 24.73
CA ASP A 207 -7.94 -27.78 24.05
C ASP A 207 -9.39 -27.76 23.53
N ASP A 208 -9.90 -28.90 23.07
CA ASP A 208 -11.28 -28.99 22.56
C ASP A 208 -12.27 -28.99 23.74
N LEU A 209 -11.92 -29.66 24.84
CA LEU A 209 -12.69 -29.65 26.09
C LEU A 209 -12.73 -28.25 26.73
N GLN A 210 -11.62 -27.52 26.70
CA GLN A 210 -11.57 -26.12 27.14
C GLN A 210 -12.52 -25.26 26.30
N ALA A 211 -12.49 -25.39 24.98
CA ALA A 211 -13.40 -24.65 24.09
C ALA A 211 -14.87 -25.00 24.37
N VAL A 212 -15.20 -26.27 24.53
CA VAL A 212 -16.54 -26.75 24.92
C VAL A 212 -16.98 -26.12 26.24
N LEU A 213 -16.13 -26.11 27.26
CA LEU A 213 -16.47 -25.59 28.59
C LEU A 213 -16.86 -24.09 28.57
N THR A 214 -16.42 -23.33 27.57
CA THR A 214 -16.81 -21.91 27.38
C THR A 214 -18.29 -21.72 27.04
N THR A 215 -18.96 -22.73 26.46
CA THR A 215 -20.34 -22.67 25.96
C THR A 215 -21.31 -23.60 26.70
N LEU A 216 -20.82 -24.36 27.67
CA LEU A 216 -21.65 -25.04 28.67
C LEU A 216 -22.20 -24.01 29.68
N ARG A 217 -23.37 -24.25 30.26
CA ARG A 217 -24.05 -23.28 31.14
C ARG A 217 -23.75 -23.53 32.61
N HIS A 218 -23.72 -24.78 33.02
CA HIS A 218 -23.70 -25.23 34.41
C HIS A 218 -22.38 -25.88 34.81
N LEU A 219 -21.80 -26.70 33.92
CA LEU A 219 -20.57 -27.44 34.20
C LEU A 219 -19.42 -26.48 34.51
N LYS A 220 -18.69 -26.76 35.59
CA LYS A 220 -17.51 -26.00 36.04
C LYS A 220 -16.25 -26.86 36.07
N SER A 221 -16.39 -28.16 36.25
CA SER A 221 -15.28 -29.09 36.32
C SER A 221 -15.49 -30.30 35.41
N ILE A 222 -14.44 -30.65 34.67
CA ILE A 222 -14.37 -31.87 33.87
C ILE A 222 -13.11 -32.62 34.30
N GLU A 223 -13.27 -33.84 34.80
CA GLU A 223 -12.18 -34.73 35.17
C GLU A 223 -12.20 -35.99 34.31
N ILE A 224 -11.05 -36.32 33.72
CA ILE A 224 -10.80 -37.58 33.02
C ILE A 224 -9.67 -38.29 33.74
N LEU A 225 -9.94 -39.51 34.19
CA LEU A 225 -9.06 -40.35 34.99
C LEU A 225 -8.83 -41.70 34.32
N GLU A 226 -7.72 -42.33 34.67
CA GLU A 226 -7.44 -43.72 34.34
C GLU A 226 -6.99 -44.44 35.61
N ASN A 227 -7.77 -45.42 36.05
CA ASN A 227 -7.58 -46.16 37.29
C ASN A 227 -7.55 -45.24 38.53
N GLY A 228 -8.36 -44.18 38.53
CA GLY A 228 -8.39 -43.17 39.60
C GLY A 228 -7.26 -42.14 39.56
N GLU A 229 -6.32 -42.25 38.62
CA GLU A 229 -5.26 -41.25 38.43
C GLU A 229 -5.70 -40.18 37.43
N PRO A 230 -5.57 -38.87 37.74
CA PRO A 230 -6.02 -37.80 36.86
C PRO A 230 -5.16 -37.72 35.60
N ARG A 231 -5.79 -37.86 34.44
CA ARG A 231 -5.17 -37.69 33.12
C ARG A 231 -5.43 -36.31 32.53
N SER A 232 -6.61 -35.74 32.79
CA SER A 232 -6.94 -34.36 32.47
C SER A 232 -7.96 -33.83 33.47
N ARG A 233 -7.73 -32.64 34.01
CA ARG A 233 -8.67 -31.92 34.87
C ARG A 233 -8.78 -30.49 34.37
N LEU A 234 -10.01 -30.07 34.10
CA LEU A 234 -10.35 -28.70 33.75
C LEU A 234 -11.21 -28.10 34.84
N GLU A 235 -10.84 -26.90 35.30
CA GLU A 235 -11.61 -26.13 36.26
C GLU A 235 -11.87 -24.72 35.71
N LEU A 236 -13.14 -24.39 35.59
CA LEU A 236 -13.58 -23.08 35.14
C LEU A 236 -13.76 -22.13 36.33
N ASN A 237 -13.01 -21.04 36.28
CA ASN A 237 -13.22 -19.89 37.15
C ASN A 237 -13.89 -18.75 36.37
N VAL A 238 -15.06 -18.34 36.82
CA VAL A 238 -15.91 -17.38 36.14
C VAL A 238 -15.72 -16.00 36.76
N ALA A 239 -15.21 -15.05 35.97
CA ALA A 239 -15.03 -13.67 36.44
C ALA A 239 -16.21 -12.76 36.06
N GLN A 240 -16.91 -13.03 34.94
CA GLN A 240 -17.86 -12.09 34.32
C GLN A 240 -19.16 -12.74 33.88
N GLY A 241 -19.64 -13.73 34.63
CA GLY A 241 -20.84 -14.49 34.27
C GLY A 241 -20.56 -15.65 33.32
N ARG A 242 -21.56 -16.52 33.15
CA ARG A 242 -21.52 -17.72 32.30
C ARG A 242 -22.33 -17.51 31.04
N PHE A 243 -22.09 -18.33 30.04
CA PHE A 243 -23.04 -18.52 28.96
C PHE A 243 -24.42 -18.91 29.52
N VAL A 244 -25.46 -18.22 29.09
CA VAL A 244 -26.82 -18.28 29.65
C VAL A 244 -27.75 -19.07 28.74
N GLY A 245 -27.63 -18.91 27.43
CA GLY A 245 -28.46 -19.55 26.42
C GLY A 245 -29.84 -18.86 26.25
N PRO A 246 -30.65 -19.32 25.26
CA PRO A 246 -31.81 -18.57 24.77
C PRO A 246 -32.96 -18.42 25.76
N ASN A 247 -33.11 -19.33 26.73
CA ASN A 247 -34.27 -19.33 27.63
C ASN A 247 -34.22 -18.24 28.69
N ARG A 248 -33.01 -17.80 29.03
CA ARG A 248 -32.75 -16.83 30.09
C ARG A 248 -32.22 -15.52 29.51
N LEU A 249 -31.76 -15.53 28.26
CA LEU A 249 -31.37 -14.34 27.54
C LEU A 249 -32.63 -13.61 27.05
N GLY A 250 -32.81 -12.37 27.51
CA GLY A 250 -33.84 -11.48 26.99
C GLY A 250 -33.43 -10.90 25.63
N ASP A 251 -34.00 -9.75 25.28
CA ASP A 251 -33.57 -9.00 24.11
C ASP A 251 -32.18 -8.37 24.34
N GLY A 252 -31.31 -8.39 23.33
CA GLY A 252 -29.97 -7.79 23.36
C GLY A 252 -28.78 -8.76 23.46
N VAL A 253 -27.63 -8.20 23.83
CA VAL A 253 -26.33 -8.90 23.87
C VAL A 253 -25.84 -9.08 25.31
N HIS A 254 -25.46 -10.29 25.67
CA HIS A 254 -24.85 -10.63 26.96
C HIS A 254 -23.36 -10.98 26.78
N THR A 255 -22.51 -10.38 27.61
CA THR A 255 -21.06 -10.63 27.64
C THR A 255 -20.70 -11.54 28.80
N PHE A 256 -19.79 -12.49 28.59
CA PHE A 256 -19.31 -13.39 29.63
C PHE A 256 -17.82 -13.71 29.46
N GLY A 257 -17.20 -14.32 30.47
CA GLY A 257 -15.77 -14.65 30.39
C GLY A 257 -15.17 -15.15 31.70
N GLY A 258 -13.97 -15.72 31.58
CA GLY A 258 -13.30 -16.36 32.71
C GLY A 258 -11.95 -16.97 32.33
N LYS A 259 -11.48 -17.83 33.22
CA LYS A 259 -10.24 -18.59 33.06
C LYS A 259 -10.50 -20.07 33.27
N ILE A 260 -9.80 -20.91 32.52
CA ILE A 260 -9.86 -22.36 32.66
C ILE A 260 -8.47 -22.84 33.06
N GLU A 261 -8.40 -23.47 34.23
CA GLU A 261 -7.19 -24.09 34.75
C GLU A 261 -7.15 -25.55 34.31
N THR A 262 -6.00 -25.97 33.78
CA THR A 262 -5.79 -27.33 33.28
C THR A 262 -4.68 -28.02 34.08
N ALA A 263 -4.96 -29.22 34.58
CA ALA A 263 -3.99 -30.11 35.22
C ALA A 263 -3.95 -31.48 34.50
N PRO A 264 -2.79 -32.17 34.45
CA PRO A 264 -1.54 -31.91 35.16
C PRO A 264 -0.60 -30.87 34.51
N GLU A 265 -0.94 -30.37 33.32
CA GLU A 265 -0.09 -29.43 32.54
C GLU A 265 0.14 -28.07 33.23
N ARG A 266 -0.67 -27.72 34.23
CA ARG A 266 -0.64 -26.45 34.98
C ARG A 266 -0.67 -25.24 34.05
N SER A 267 -1.55 -25.28 33.05
CA SER A 267 -1.79 -24.18 32.12
C SER A 267 -3.10 -23.46 32.49
N THR A 268 -3.16 -22.16 32.18
CA THR A 268 -4.37 -21.36 32.36
C THR A 268 -4.74 -20.70 31.04
N ALA A 269 -5.87 -21.08 30.48
CA ALA A 269 -6.45 -20.41 29.33
C ALA A 269 -7.42 -19.32 29.78
N SER A 270 -7.50 -18.23 29.03
CA SER A 270 -8.46 -17.14 29.28
C SER A 270 -9.45 -17.07 28.12
N PHE A 271 -10.70 -16.73 28.40
CA PHE A 271 -11.69 -16.55 27.34
C PHE A 271 -12.63 -15.38 27.61
N VAL A 272 -13.12 -14.82 26.52
CA VAL A 272 -14.24 -13.88 26.47
C VAL A 272 -15.31 -14.44 25.56
N GLY A 273 -16.57 -14.08 25.80
CA GLY A 273 -17.71 -14.54 25.02
C GLY A 273 -18.82 -13.51 24.95
N ARG A 274 -19.58 -13.59 23.87
CA ARG A 274 -20.81 -12.82 23.64
C ARG A 274 -21.90 -13.75 23.15
N GLU A 275 -23.12 -13.52 23.59
CA GLU A 275 -24.32 -14.17 23.07
C GLU A 275 -25.43 -13.14 22.84
N ALA A 276 -26.30 -13.40 21.87
CA ALA A 276 -27.35 -12.48 21.47
C ALA A 276 -28.63 -13.22 21.05
N MET A 277 -29.76 -12.55 21.23
CA MET A 277 -31.06 -12.92 20.67
C MET A 277 -31.47 -11.92 19.59
N ALA A 278 -32.04 -12.42 18.48
CA ALA A 278 -32.70 -11.59 17.46
C ALA A 278 -34.18 -11.98 17.35
N LEU A 279 -35.00 -11.44 18.25
CA LEU A 279 -36.41 -11.82 18.38
C LEU A 279 -37.30 -11.37 17.22
N ASP A 280 -36.84 -10.37 16.45
CA ASP A 280 -37.58 -9.73 15.35
C ASP A 280 -36.88 -9.88 13.99
N GLY A 281 -37.53 -9.39 12.93
CA GLY A 281 -37.01 -9.41 11.57
C GLY A 281 -37.13 -10.78 10.90
N ARG A 282 -36.17 -11.08 10.02
CA ARG A 282 -36.25 -12.21 9.09
C ARG A 282 -36.28 -13.58 9.76
N LEU A 283 -35.59 -13.76 10.89
CA LEU A 283 -35.66 -15.01 11.66
C LEU A 283 -37.08 -15.24 12.21
N ALA A 284 -37.74 -14.19 12.71
CA ALA A 284 -39.12 -14.28 13.18
C ALA A 284 -40.10 -14.57 12.04
N GLU A 285 -39.86 -14.02 10.85
CA GLU A 285 -40.64 -14.32 9.64
C GLU A 285 -40.49 -15.78 9.21
N LEU A 286 -39.25 -16.30 9.18
CA LEU A 286 -38.97 -17.70 8.82
C LEU A 286 -39.66 -18.68 9.76
N LYS A 287 -39.68 -18.43 11.07
CA LYS A 287 -40.40 -19.24 12.06
C LYS A 287 -41.90 -19.34 11.81
N ARG A 288 -42.51 -18.32 11.21
CA ARG A 288 -43.96 -18.26 10.96
C ARG A 288 -44.37 -18.93 9.65
N THR A 289 -43.42 -19.35 8.82
CA THR A 289 -43.72 -20.01 7.55
C THR A 289 -44.32 -21.40 7.76
N PRO A 290 -45.16 -21.90 6.82
CA PRO A 290 -45.74 -23.24 6.92
C PRO A 290 -44.71 -24.36 6.72
N HIS A 291 -43.50 -24.03 6.24
CA HIS A 291 -42.41 -24.99 6.02
C HIS A 291 -41.56 -25.24 7.27
N TRP A 292 -41.85 -24.56 8.40
CA TRP A 292 -41.15 -24.81 9.65
C TRP A 292 -41.30 -26.29 10.05
N PRO A 293 -40.21 -27.02 10.32
CA PRO A 293 -40.29 -28.45 10.60
C PRO A 293 -41.16 -28.73 11.83
N GLN A 294 -41.91 -29.81 11.78
CA GLN A 294 -42.72 -30.30 12.90
C GLN A 294 -42.20 -31.66 13.37
N THR A 295 -42.34 -31.95 14.65
CA THR A 295 -41.96 -33.21 15.27
C THR A 295 -43.09 -33.70 16.19
N ILE A 296 -43.22 -35.01 16.36
CA ILE A 296 -44.16 -35.61 17.32
C ILE A 296 -43.35 -36.08 18.52
N THR A 297 -43.77 -35.72 19.72
CA THR A 297 -43.06 -36.07 20.96
C THR A 297 -43.83 -37.13 21.72
N VAL A 298 -43.15 -37.83 22.62
CA VAL A 298 -43.79 -38.85 23.49
C VAL A 298 -44.81 -38.22 24.44
N LEU A 299 -44.56 -36.96 24.80
CA LEU A 299 -45.40 -36.19 25.70
C LEU A 299 -46.65 -35.66 25.00
N SER A 300 -46.67 -35.58 23.67
CA SER A 300 -47.79 -35.06 22.89
C SER A 300 -47.98 -35.82 21.58
N PRO A 301 -49.12 -36.51 21.37
CA PRO A 301 -49.43 -37.20 20.12
C PRO A 301 -49.71 -36.24 18.94
N GLN A 302 -49.76 -34.93 19.19
CA GLN A 302 -49.93 -33.91 18.16
C GLN A 302 -48.57 -33.38 17.68
N PRO A 303 -48.38 -33.09 16.38
CA PRO A 303 -47.18 -32.43 15.87
C PRO A 303 -46.96 -31.07 16.56
N VAL A 304 -45.75 -30.86 17.07
CA VAL A 304 -45.28 -29.59 17.62
C VAL A 304 -44.17 -29.02 16.74
N PRO A 305 -44.04 -27.69 16.60
CA PRO A 305 -42.93 -27.08 15.90
C PRO A 305 -41.59 -27.55 16.47
N GLU A 306 -40.64 -27.86 15.58
CA GLU A 306 -39.29 -28.22 15.97
C GLU A 306 -38.59 -27.01 16.63
N LYS A 307 -37.78 -27.27 17.65
CA LYS A 307 -37.04 -26.21 18.34
C LYS A 307 -36.07 -25.51 17.39
N GLY A 308 -36.09 -24.18 17.42
CA GLY A 308 -35.07 -23.31 16.85
C GLY A 308 -35.24 -21.94 17.47
N GLU A 309 -34.20 -21.39 18.10
CA GLU A 309 -34.24 -20.05 18.71
C GLU A 309 -33.33 -19.11 17.93
N PRO A 310 -33.69 -17.81 17.76
CA PRO A 310 -32.85 -16.87 17.03
C PRO A 310 -31.68 -16.42 17.92
N HIS A 311 -30.93 -17.39 18.41
CA HIS A 311 -29.87 -17.26 19.39
C HIS A 311 -28.53 -17.65 18.75
N GLY A 312 -27.54 -16.82 19.00
CA GLY A 312 -26.17 -17.02 18.58
C GLY A 312 -25.18 -16.59 19.64
N ALA A 313 -23.98 -17.16 19.60
CA ALA A 313 -22.89 -16.78 20.47
C ALA A 313 -21.53 -16.94 19.79
N ALA A 314 -20.56 -16.16 20.23
CA ALA A 314 -19.18 -16.29 19.82
C ALA A 314 -18.28 -16.24 21.07
N THR A 315 -17.36 -17.19 21.20
CA THR A 315 -16.32 -17.15 22.24
C THR A 315 -14.94 -17.11 21.63
N LEU A 316 -14.02 -16.39 22.28
CA LEU A 316 -12.61 -16.36 21.94
C LEU A 316 -11.83 -16.89 23.14
N LEU A 317 -11.20 -18.04 22.97
CA LEU A 317 -10.31 -18.68 23.95
C LEU A 317 -8.86 -18.43 23.53
N ARG A 318 -8.02 -18.01 24.48
CA ARG A 318 -6.57 -17.92 24.35
C ARG A 318 -5.92 -18.99 25.23
N ILE A 319 -5.20 -19.91 24.61
CA ILE A 319 -4.35 -20.91 25.26
C ILE A 319 -2.90 -20.44 25.12
N PRO A 320 -2.24 -20.00 26.20
CA PRO A 320 -0.88 -19.45 26.12
C PRO A 320 0.13 -20.54 25.74
N TYR A 321 1.22 -20.12 25.11
CA TYR A 321 2.34 -21.01 24.85
C TYR A 321 3.03 -21.39 26.18
N THR A 322 2.95 -22.65 26.58
CA THR A 322 3.74 -23.20 27.68
C THR A 322 5.01 -23.79 27.10
N GLY A 323 6.17 -23.21 27.39
CA GLY A 323 7.48 -23.60 26.86
C GLY A 323 8.02 -24.98 27.29
N GLY A 324 7.17 -26.00 27.37
CA GLY A 324 7.52 -27.39 27.64
C GLY A 324 7.88 -28.16 26.37
N VAL A 325 8.77 -29.15 26.52
CA VAL A 325 9.49 -29.88 25.45
C VAL A 325 8.61 -30.79 24.57
N ALA A 326 7.28 -30.81 24.75
CA ALA A 326 6.37 -31.67 23.99
C ALA A 326 5.49 -30.85 23.03
N ARG A 327 5.94 -30.76 21.78
CA ARG A 327 5.28 -30.17 20.59
C ARG A 327 5.02 -28.66 20.66
N ILE A 328 5.89 -27.89 20.01
CA ILE A 328 5.64 -26.50 19.60
C ILE A 328 4.49 -26.53 18.58
N ALA A 329 3.25 -26.38 19.05
CA ALA A 329 2.15 -26.11 18.14
C ALA A 329 2.33 -24.69 17.56
N PRO A 330 2.20 -24.50 16.23
CA PRO A 330 2.33 -23.18 15.63
C PRO A 330 1.25 -22.24 16.20
N ALA A 331 1.59 -20.96 16.34
CA ALA A 331 0.59 -19.96 16.70
C ALA A 331 -0.45 -19.89 15.59
N GLN A 332 -1.71 -20.02 15.98
CA GLN A 332 -2.83 -20.11 15.04
C GLN A 332 -4.12 -19.64 15.68
N LEU A 333 -5.01 -19.13 14.83
CA LEU A 333 -6.41 -18.89 15.14
C LEU A 333 -7.25 -20.01 14.49
N ARG A 334 -7.91 -20.83 15.31
CA ARG A 334 -8.87 -21.84 14.84
C ARG A 334 -10.30 -21.33 15.00
N ILE A 335 -11.10 -21.40 13.95
CA ILE A 335 -12.53 -21.06 13.97
C ILE A 335 -13.34 -22.34 13.83
N SER A 336 -14.22 -22.62 14.80
CA SER A 336 -15.06 -23.82 14.82
C SER A 336 -16.53 -23.44 14.91
N TRP A 337 -17.38 -24.09 14.13
CA TRP A 337 -18.83 -23.94 14.22
C TRP A 337 -19.43 -24.89 15.25
N ALA A 338 -20.45 -24.41 15.96
CA ALA A 338 -21.08 -25.12 17.06
C ALA A 338 -22.60 -25.00 17.07
N VAL A 339 -23.26 -26.08 17.49
CA VAL A 339 -24.61 -26.04 18.04
C VAL A 339 -24.46 -26.45 19.49
N PHE A 340 -24.13 -25.47 20.33
CA PHE A 340 -23.61 -25.56 21.69
C PHE A 340 -22.25 -26.22 21.80
N LEU A 341 -22.05 -27.35 21.13
CA LEU A 341 -20.78 -28.04 21.03
C LEU A 341 -20.24 -27.99 19.59
N PRO A 342 -18.90 -28.05 19.40
CA PRO A 342 -18.29 -28.06 18.07
C PRO A 342 -18.82 -29.24 17.24
N ILE A 343 -19.20 -28.98 16.00
CA ILE A 343 -19.86 -29.98 15.13
C ILE A 343 -18.86 -31.01 14.62
N SER A 344 -17.77 -30.58 13.98
CA SER A 344 -16.70 -31.46 13.52
C SER A 344 -15.36 -30.72 13.38
N ASP A 345 -14.25 -31.37 13.72
CA ASP A 345 -12.92 -30.76 13.65
C ASP A 345 -12.50 -30.52 12.19
N GLU A 346 -12.94 -31.38 11.26
CA GLU A 346 -12.67 -31.27 9.80
C GLU A 346 -13.26 -30.00 9.17
N SER A 347 -14.30 -29.43 9.77
CA SER A 347 -14.92 -28.17 9.31
C SER A 347 -14.25 -26.91 9.88
N SER A 348 -13.21 -27.07 10.72
CA SER A 348 -12.55 -25.94 11.35
C SER A 348 -11.67 -25.18 10.37
N ILE A 349 -11.73 -23.86 10.43
CA ILE A 349 -10.82 -22.98 9.67
C ILE A 349 -9.60 -22.71 10.53
N VAL A 350 -8.40 -22.88 9.98
CA VAL A 350 -7.13 -22.63 10.67
C VAL A 350 -6.40 -21.50 9.97
N ILE A 351 -6.15 -20.41 10.71
CA ILE A 351 -5.43 -19.22 10.23
C ILE A 351 -4.08 -19.17 10.96
N PRO A 352 -2.94 -19.31 10.27
CA PRO A 352 -1.63 -19.20 10.91
C PRO A 352 -1.38 -17.76 11.39
N LEU A 353 -0.67 -17.63 12.52
CA LEU A 353 -0.23 -16.35 13.07
C LEU A 353 1.30 -16.27 12.95
N ASP A 354 1.82 -15.09 12.60
CA ASP A 354 3.23 -14.91 12.26
C ASP A 354 4.18 -15.07 13.48
N ASP A 355 3.71 -14.74 14.69
CA ASP A 355 4.50 -14.81 15.93
C ASP A 355 4.13 -16.06 16.75
N SER A 356 5.08 -17.00 16.85
CA SER A 356 4.90 -18.26 17.58
C SER A 356 4.69 -18.07 19.10
N ALA A 357 5.06 -16.91 19.66
CA ALA A 357 4.87 -16.61 21.08
C ALA A 357 3.42 -16.26 21.45
N LEU A 358 2.56 -15.98 20.46
CA LEU A 358 1.15 -15.63 20.67
C LEU A 358 0.32 -16.76 21.30
N GLY A 359 0.74 -18.02 21.10
CA GLY A 359 0.00 -19.21 21.52
C GLY A 359 -1.16 -19.54 20.57
N GLN A 360 -2.16 -20.28 21.07
CA GLN A 360 -3.32 -20.66 20.28
C GLN A 360 -4.54 -19.81 20.62
N PHE A 361 -5.25 -19.39 19.58
CA PHE A 361 -6.55 -18.73 19.68
C PHE A 361 -7.63 -19.63 19.09
N ARG A 362 -8.80 -19.67 19.73
CA ARG A 362 -9.94 -20.44 19.25
C ARG A 362 -11.21 -19.61 19.28
N PHE A 363 -11.80 -19.40 18.11
CA PHE A 363 -13.18 -18.94 17.98
C PHE A 363 -14.11 -20.15 17.99
N LEU A 364 -15.09 -20.13 18.89
CA LEU A 364 -16.23 -21.04 18.83
C LEU A 364 -17.48 -20.23 18.46
N LEU A 365 -18.03 -20.49 17.27
CA LEU A 365 -19.16 -19.78 16.70
C LEU A 365 -20.41 -20.65 16.84
N HIS A 366 -21.22 -20.33 17.84
CA HIS A 366 -22.44 -21.04 18.16
C HIS A 366 -23.66 -20.36 17.54
N GLY A 367 -24.56 -21.16 16.96
CA GLY A 367 -25.94 -20.78 16.74
C GLY A 367 -26.87 -21.97 16.88
N TYR A 368 -28.16 -21.69 17.00
CA TYR A 368 -29.25 -22.68 16.86
C TYR A 368 -29.45 -23.09 15.39
N PHE A 369 -28.40 -23.68 14.82
CA PHE A 369 -28.38 -24.08 13.43
C PHE A 369 -29.10 -25.42 13.21
N PHE A 370 -29.74 -25.56 12.05
CA PHE A 370 -30.15 -26.84 11.50
C PHE A 370 -28.93 -27.58 10.95
N LEU A 371 -28.71 -28.80 11.44
CA LEU A 371 -27.64 -29.68 11.00
C LEU A 371 -28.16 -30.68 9.97
N ASP A 372 -27.25 -31.20 9.15
CA ASP A 372 -27.55 -32.30 8.23
C ASP A 372 -27.96 -33.58 8.98
N SER A 373 -28.47 -34.58 8.25
CA SER A 373 -28.92 -35.86 8.83
C SER A 373 -27.81 -36.59 9.62
N GLY A 374 -26.55 -36.40 9.20
CA GLY A 374 -25.35 -36.93 9.86
C GLY A 374 -24.82 -36.10 11.02
N ARG A 375 -25.35 -34.88 11.25
CA ARG A 375 -24.82 -33.86 12.18
C ARG A 375 -23.33 -33.55 11.99
N ARG A 376 -22.82 -33.67 10.77
CA ARG A 376 -21.41 -33.42 10.44
C ARG A 376 -21.20 -31.98 9.99
N GLN A 377 -22.25 -31.34 9.47
CA GLN A 377 -22.19 -29.99 8.92
C GLN A 377 -23.47 -29.19 9.20
N ILE A 378 -23.36 -27.86 9.15
CA ILE A 378 -24.52 -26.96 9.18
C ILE A 378 -25.09 -26.89 7.76
N GLU A 379 -26.39 -27.16 7.61
CA GLU A 379 -27.04 -27.14 6.30
C GLU A 379 -26.95 -25.75 5.66
N GLY A 380 -26.44 -25.65 4.44
CA GLY A 380 -26.45 -24.39 3.68
C GLY A 380 -25.47 -23.32 4.13
N LEU A 381 -24.57 -23.60 5.08
CA LEU A 381 -23.64 -22.59 5.63
C LEU A 381 -22.69 -21.97 4.58
N ASN A 382 -22.46 -22.65 3.46
CA ASN A 382 -21.67 -22.15 2.33
C ASN A 382 -22.50 -22.03 1.03
N ALA A 383 -23.82 -22.20 1.12
CA ALA A 383 -24.71 -22.11 -0.04
C ALA A 383 -24.97 -20.64 -0.43
N VAL A 384 -25.41 -20.43 -1.67
CA VAL A 384 -25.80 -19.10 -2.17
C VAL A 384 -26.98 -18.58 -1.34
N ASP A 385 -26.98 -17.29 -1.02
CA ASP A 385 -28.01 -16.64 -0.21
C ASP A 385 -29.40 -16.88 -0.80
N GLU A 386 -30.22 -17.65 -0.09
CA GLU A 386 -31.63 -17.79 -0.37
C GLU A 386 -32.33 -16.57 0.26
N THR A 387 -32.54 -15.51 -0.53
CA THR A 387 -33.13 -14.23 -0.05
C THR A 387 -34.66 -14.19 -0.13
N GLY A 388 -35.28 -15.12 -0.86
CA GLY A 388 -36.73 -15.22 -1.03
C GLY A 388 -37.46 -15.96 0.10
N VAL A 389 -38.79 -16.06 -0.04
CA VAL A 389 -39.61 -16.95 0.79
C VAL A 389 -39.20 -18.40 0.50
N PRO A 390 -38.87 -19.21 1.53
CA PRO A 390 -38.49 -20.60 1.32
C PRO A 390 -39.57 -21.40 0.59
N ALA A 391 -39.18 -22.14 -0.46
CA ALA A 391 -40.09 -22.97 -1.25
C ALA A 391 -40.43 -24.30 -0.58
N ASP A 392 -39.56 -24.78 0.32
CA ASP A 392 -39.71 -26.03 1.05
C ASP A 392 -38.95 -25.99 2.39
N ALA A 393 -39.02 -27.08 3.15
CA ALA A 393 -38.37 -27.18 4.45
C ALA A 393 -36.83 -27.16 4.36
N MET A 394 -36.23 -27.64 3.28
CA MET A 394 -34.78 -27.61 3.10
C MET A 394 -34.29 -26.18 2.83
N ALA A 395 -34.97 -25.46 1.94
CA ALA A 395 -34.73 -24.04 1.67
C ALA A 395 -34.87 -23.22 2.97
N LEU A 396 -35.89 -23.51 3.78
CA LEU A 396 -36.09 -22.83 5.04
C LEU A 396 -34.92 -23.03 6.01
N ARG A 397 -34.42 -24.27 6.15
CA ARG A 397 -33.26 -24.55 7.03
C ARG A 397 -32.01 -23.79 6.59
N ARG A 398 -31.76 -23.71 5.28
CA ARG A 398 -30.64 -22.94 4.73
C ARG A 398 -30.82 -21.45 4.98
N ALA A 399 -32.00 -20.90 4.67
CA ALA A 399 -32.30 -19.49 4.90
C ALA A 399 -32.19 -19.11 6.40
N TRP A 400 -32.67 -19.97 7.30
CA TRP A 400 -32.52 -19.79 8.74
C TRP A 400 -31.06 -19.77 9.17
N ASN A 401 -30.28 -20.76 8.72
CA ASN A 401 -28.86 -20.86 9.09
C ASN A 401 -28.05 -19.67 8.56
N THR A 402 -28.27 -19.25 7.32
CA THR A 402 -27.63 -18.08 6.71
C THR A 402 -27.99 -16.81 7.48
N GLU A 403 -29.28 -16.57 7.75
CA GLU A 403 -29.72 -15.38 8.48
C GLU A 403 -29.17 -15.35 9.91
N LEU A 404 -29.17 -16.50 10.62
CA LEU A 404 -28.64 -16.59 11.97
C LEU A 404 -27.12 -16.35 12.01
N ARG A 405 -26.40 -16.90 11.01
CA ARG A 405 -24.97 -16.67 10.83
C ARG A 405 -24.67 -15.19 10.64
N ASP A 406 -25.36 -14.52 9.72
CA ASP A 406 -25.01 -13.18 9.24
C ASP A 406 -25.56 -12.05 10.09
N SER A 407 -26.71 -12.24 10.71
CA SER A 407 -27.39 -11.21 11.48
C SER A 407 -27.18 -11.37 13.00
N VAL A 408 -26.74 -12.53 13.49
CA VAL A 408 -26.57 -12.77 14.93
C VAL A 408 -25.15 -13.20 15.31
N VAL A 409 -24.57 -14.20 14.66
CA VAL A 409 -23.30 -14.80 15.14
C VAL A 409 -22.08 -13.99 14.69
N LEU A 410 -21.92 -13.75 13.39
CA LEU A 410 -20.76 -13.07 12.83
C LEU A 410 -20.61 -11.60 13.27
N PRO A 411 -21.70 -10.80 13.42
CA PRO A 411 -21.61 -9.43 13.92
C PRO A 411 -21.04 -9.29 15.34
N LEU A 412 -20.96 -10.37 16.12
CA LEU A 412 -20.38 -10.35 17.47
C LEU A 412 -18.84 -10.26 17.46
N LEU A 413 -18.19 -10.61 16.36
CA LEU A 413 -16.72 -10.76 16.32
C LEU A 413 -15.94 -9.45 16.54
N PRO A 414 -16.29 -8.31 15.91
CA PRO A 414 -15.58 -7.05 16.13
C PRO A 414 -15.57 -6.62 17.61
N THR A 415 -16.71 -6.74 18.29
CA THR A 415 -16.85 -6.38 19.71
C THR A 415 -16.20 -7.39 20.64
N LEU A 416 -16.29 -8.69 20.33
CA LEU A 416 -15.63 -9.76 21.08
C LEU A 416 -14.10 -9.61 21.09
N LEU A 417 -13.51 -9.27 19.94
CA LEU A 417 -12.08 -8.97 19.82
C LEU A 417 -11.69 -7.72 20.63
N ARG A 418 -12.57 -6.72 20.69
CA ARG A 418 -12.34 -5.54 21.54
C ARG A 418 -12.40 -5.88 23.03
N ASP A 419 -13.30 -6.76 23.44
CA ASP A 419 -13.41 -7.24 24.81
C ASP A 419 -12.15 -7.98 25.24
N ALA A 420 -11.58 -8.82 24.36
CA ALA A 420 -10.31 -9.50 24.63
C ALA A 420 -9.20 -8.52 25.03
N LEU A 421 -9.08 -7.39 24.33
CA LEU A 421 -8.16 -6.32 24.71
C LEU A 421 -8.58 -5.63 26.01
N GLY A 422 -9.87 -5.30 26.16
CA GLY A 422 -10.41 -4.64 27.35
C GLY A 422 -10.26 -5.45 28.64
N LYS A 423 -10.22 -6.78 28.55
CA LYS A 423 -10.04 -7.70 29.68
C LYS A 423 -8.58 -8.14 29.87
N ALA A 424 -7.65 -7.48 29.18
CA ALA A 424 -6.21 -7.81 29.20
C ALA A 424 -5.93 -9.29 28.83
N MET A 425 -6.79 -9.90 28.01
CA MET A 425 -6.54 -11.23 27.44
C MET A 425 -5.50 -11.16 26.33
N VAL A 426 -5.41 -10.02 25.63
CA VAL A 426 -4.40 -9.70 24.62
C VAL A 426 -3.89 -8.28 24.81
N THR A 427 -2.65 -8.02 24.40
CA THR A 427 -2.13 -6.65 24.27
C THR A 427 -2.58 -6.01 22.96
N SER A 428 -2.40 -4.69 22.82
CA SER A 428 -2.72 -3.99 21.56
C SER A 428 -1.90 -4.49 20.37
N SER A 429 -0.64 -4.90 20.60
CA SER A 429 0.22 -5.46 19.55
C SER A 429 -0.27 -6.86 19.13
N GLU A 430 -0.55 -7.72 20.11
CA GLU A 430 -1.08 -9.07 19.86
C GLU A 430 -2.43 -9.03 19.13
N LEU A 431 -3.32 -8.12 19.51
CA LEU A 431 -4.59 -7.92 18.80
C LEU A 431 -4.37 -7.50 17.35
N THR A 432 -3.40 -6.62 17.08
CA THR A 432 -3.06 -6.19 15.71
C THR A 432 -2.65 -7.38 14.85
N GLN A 433 -1.86 -8.31 15.38
CA GLN A 433 -1.44 -9.50 14.65
C GLN A 433 -2.62 -10.44 14.36
N VAL A 434 -3.46 -10.73 15.36
CA VAL A 434 -4.63 -11.60 15.21
C VAL A 434 -5.63 -11.01 14.21
N VAL A 435 -5.93 -9.71 14.32
CA VAL A 435 -6.86 -9.02 13.43
C VAL A 435 -6.31 -8.94 12.01
N SER A 436 -5.02 -8.65 11.84
CA SER A 436 -4.39 -8.59 10.51
C SER A 436 -4.40 -9.96 9.81
N ALA A 437 -4.09 -11.03 10.54
CA ALA A 437 -4.16 -12.39 10.01
C ALA A 437 -5.60 -12.76 9.61
N LEU A 438 -6.58 -12.43 10.46
CA LEU A 438 -7.99 -12.64 10.16
C LEU A 438 -8.43 -11.85 8.92
N ALA A 439 -8.13 -10.55 8.85
CA ALA A 439 -8.53 -9.65 7.76
C ALA A 439 -7.96 -10.07 6.39
N ARG A 440 -6.77 -10.66 6.39
CA ARG A 440 -6.12 -11.17 5.16
C ARG A 440 -6.66 -12.52 4.69
N HIS A 441 -7.28 -13.29 5.57
CA HIS A 441 -7.73 -14.64 5.26
C HIS A 441 -9.03 -14.66 4.43
N ASP A 442 -9.15 -15.59 3.47
CA ASP A 442 -10.30 -15.65 2.55
C ASP A 442 -11.64 -15.91 3.27
N TRP A 443 -11.60 -16.55 4.43
CA TRP A 443 -12.79 -16.70 5.26
C TRP A 443 -13.37 -15.34 5.69
N PHE A 444 -12.54 -14.40 6.16
CA PHE A 444 -13.03 -13.06 6.50
C PHE A 444 -13.52 -12.35 5.24
N ARG A 445 -12.77 -12.40 4.13
CA ARG A 445 -13.17 -11.72 2.87
C ARG A 445 -14.55 -12.15 2.38
N ARG A 446 -14.87 -13.45 2.48
CA ARG A 446 -16.20 -14.00 2.10
C ARG A 446 -17.32 -13.62 3.06
N ASN A 447 -17.00 -13.41 4.33
CA ASN A 447 -17.97 -13.10 5.38
C ASN A 447 -17.90 -11.63 5.82
N ARG A 448 -17.22 -10.77 5.06
CA ARG A 448 -16.83 -9.41 5.46
C ARG A 448 -18.05 -8.56 5.81
N ASP A 449 -19.06 -8.59 4.96
CA ASP A 449 -20.29 -7.80 5.11
C ASP A 449 -21.13 -8.28 6.31
N ALA A 450 -21.11 -9.58 6.59
CA ALA A 450 -21.78 -10.16 7.76
C ALA A 450 -21.03 -9.85 9.07
N ILE A 451 -19.71 -10.08 9.11
CA ILE A 451 -18.87 -9.81 10.28
C ILE A 451 -18.91 -8.33 10.66
N CYS A 452 -18.85 -7.46 9.65
CA CYS A 452 -18.86 -6.02 9.84
C CYS A 452 -20.24 -5.41 9.54
N ARG A 453 -21.32 -6.16 9.74
CA ARG A 453 -22.69 -5.68 9.43
C ARG A 453 -23.05 -4.44 10.23
N GLU A 454 -22.86 -4.51 11.54
CA GLU A 454 -23.22 -3.45 12.48
C GLU A 454 -22.02 -2.57 12.83
N HIS A 455 -20.86 -3.20 13.01
CA HIS A 455 -19.67 -2.54 13.53
C HIS A 455 -18.40 -2.90 12.77
N ALA A 456 -17.49 -1.94 12.70
CA ALA A 456 -16.11 -2.13 12.31
C ALA A 456 -15.20 -2.13 13.55
N LEU A 457 -14.14 -2.93 13.54
CA LEU A 457 -13.06 -2.90 14.53
C LEU A 457 -11.83 -2.26 13.90
N VAL A 458 -11.43 -1.11 14.42
CA VAL A 458 -10.39 -0.26 13.82
C VAL A 458 -9.47 0.34 14.87
N ARG A 459 -8.27 0.74 14.45
CA ARG A 459 -7.31 1.50 15.27
C ARG A 459 -7.43 2.98 14.91
N VAL A 460 -8.03 3.77 15.80
CA VAL A 460 -8.30 5.19 15.57
C VAL A 460 -7.22 6.04 16.21
N LEU A 461 -6.79 7.09 15.52
CA LEU A 461 -5.97 8.15 16.08
C LEU A 461 -6.85 9.10 16.91
N GLU A 462 -6.73 9.06 18.23
CA GLU A 462 -7.44 9.93 19.17
C GLU A 462 -6.41 10.80 19.93
N GLY A 463 -6.32 12.08 19.58
CA GLY A 463 -5.27 12.96 20.09
C GLY A 463 -3.87 12.43 19.72
N PRO A 464 -2.96 12.21 20.69
CA PRO A 464 -1.66 11.60 20.43
C PRO A 464 -1.66 10.07 20.51
N ALA A 465 -2.78 9.43 20.86
CA ALA A 465 -2.86 8.01 21.12
C ALA A 465 -3.52 7.24 19.96
N ILE A 466 -3.12 5.99 19.78
CA ILE A 466 -3.78 5.08 18.84
C ILE A 466 -4.54 4.04 19.65
N VAL A 467 -5.85 4.02 19.48
CA VAL A 467 -6.76 3.25 20.33
C VAL A 467 -7.63 2.34 19.47
N TRP A 468 -7.78 1.09 19.89
CA TRP A 468 -8.76 0.20 19.29
C TRP A 468 -10.18 0.65 19.63
N ARG A 469 -11.01 0.83 18.61
CA ARG A 469 -12.42 1.19 18.73
C ARG A 469 -13.28 0.26 17.91
N VAL A 470 -14.47 0.02 18.45
CA VAL A 470 -15.58 -0.51 17.70
C VAL A 470 -16.41 0.70 17.29
N VAL A 471 -16.59 0.89 15.99
CA VAL A 471 -17.34 2.01 15.42
C VAL A 471 -18.48 1.47 14.56
N PRO A 472 -19.62 2.17 14.44
CA PRO A 472 -20.67 1.78 13.50
C PRO A 472 -20.14 1.61 12.07
N SER A 473 -20.62 0.60 11.36
CA SER A 473 -20.15 0.30 9.99
C SER A 473 -20.50 1.37 8.94
N GLY A 474 -21.42 2.27 9.27
CA GLY A 474 -21.78 3.43 8.46
C GLY A 474 -20.82 4.61 8.59
N ASP A 475 -19.95 4.63 9.60
CA ASP A 475 -19.06 5.76 9.86
C ASP A 475 -18.00 5.94 8.76
N ALA A 476 -17.61 7.19 8.53
CA ALA A 476 -16.58 7.52 7.57
C ALA A 476 -15.20 7.12 8.10
N LEU A 477 -14.58 6.10 7.51
CA LEU A 477 -13.23 5.65 7.88
C LEU A 477 -12.22 6.18 6.87
N ARG A 478 -11.12 6.77 7.34
CA ARG A 478 -10.04 7.30 6.48
C ARG A 478 -8.67 6.78 6.85
N PRO A 479 -7.89 6.27 5.89
CA PRO A 479 -6.68 5.57 6.21
C PRO A 479 -5.51 6.53 6.47
N LEU A 480 -4.64 6.18 7.42
CA LEU A 480 -3.37 6.82 7.69
C LEU A 480 -2.22 5.83 7.52
N PRO A 481 -1.01 6.29 7.13
CA PRO A 481 0.17 5.43 7.02
C PRO A 481 0.49 4.70 8.33
N THR A 482 1.03 3.48 8.22
CA THR A 482 1.49 2.69 9.39
C THR A 482 2.58 3.43 10.17
N SER A 483 3.56 4.00 9.46
CA SER A 483 3.94 5.42 9.55
C SER A 483 3.68 6.17 10.87
N VAL A 484 2.40 6.55 10.99
CA VAL A 484 1.85 7.41 12.04
C VAL A 484 1.91 6.75 13.41
N ALA A 485 1.98 5.42 13.49
CA ALA A 485 2.06 4.70 14.75
C ALA A 485 3.27 5.08 15.60
N ASP A 486 4.41 5.38 14.96
CA ASP A 486 5.65 5.71 15.65
C ASP A 486 5.69 7.16 16.14
N ALA A 487 5.03 8.07 15.41
CA ALA A 487 5.01 9.50 15.73
C ALA A 487 3.66 10.17 15.37
N PRO A 488 2.59 9.93 16.17
CA PRO A 488 1.22 10.36 15.84
C PRO A 488 1.03 11.88 15.69
N GLN A 489 1.90 12.68 16.31
CA GLN A 489 1.83 14.14 16.24
C GLN A 489 2.17 14.68 14.83
N ARG A 490 3.01 13.95 14.06
CA ARG A 490 3.52 14.41 12.77
C ARG A 490 2.44 14.57 11.70
N ILE A 491 1.35 13.82 11.80
CA ILE A 491 0.23 13.97 10.84
C ILE A 491 -0.45 15.34 11.00
N GLY A 492 -0.50 15.87 12.23
CA GLY A 492 -0.98 17.22 12.51
C GLY A 492 0.01 18.28 12.04
N GLU A 493 1.32 18.04 12.14
CA GLU A 493 2.34 18.92 11.57
C GLU A 493 2.32 18.95 10.04
N LEU A 494 1.99 17.81 9.40
CA LEU A 494 1.95 17.68 7.95
C LEU A 494 0.75 18.44 7.34
N PHE A 495 -0.46 18.22 7.88
CA PHE A 495 -1.70 18.74 7.28
C PHE A 495 -2.33 19.91 8.04
N GLY A 496 -1.87 20.26 9.25
CA GLY A 496 -2.37 21.36 10.07
C GLY A 496 -3.81 21.18 10.61
N THR A 497 -4.77 20.98 9.72
CA THR A 497 -6.23 20.98 9.95
C THR A 497 -6.82 19.58 10.05
N ILE A 498 -6.07 18.51 9.77
CA ILE A 498 -6.61 17.14 9.64
C ILE A 498 -7.43 16.67 10.86
N ARG A 499 -7.05 17.08 12.07
CA ARG A 499 -7.81 16.72 13.30
C ARG A 499 -9.16 17.46 13.38
N ALA A 500 -9.15 18.77 13.14
CA ALA A 500 -10.37 19.58 13.10
C ALA A 500 -11.30 19.15 11.94
N TRP A 501 -10.71 18.77 10.81
CA TRP A 501 -11.43 18.19 9.68
C TRP A 501 -12.09 16.87 10.06
N ALA A 502 -11.37 15.94 10.71
CA ALA A 502 -11.93 14.66 11.14
C ALA A 502 -13.10 14.83 12.13
N GLU A 503 -12.97 15.76 13.09
CA GLU A 503 -14.03 16.09 14.05
C GLU A 503 -15.27 16.68 13.37
N SER A 504 -15.09 17.64 12.46
CA SER A 504 -16.21 18.30 11.76
C SER A 504 -16.92 17.42 10.73
N SER A 505 -16.20 16.47 10.13
CA SER A 505 -16.73 15.51 9.17
C SER A 505 -17.23 14.21 9.81
N ALA A 506 -17.12 14.07 11.14
CA ALA A 506 -17.36 12.82 11.87
C ALA A 506 -16.61 11.61 11.27
N ALA A 507 -15.40 11.84 10.76
CA ALA A 507 -14.56 10.82 10.16
C ALA A 507 -13.53 10.28 11.16
N HIS A 508 -13.33 8.96 11.16
CA HIS A 508 -12.31 8.29 11.97
C HIS A 508 -11.03 8.13 11.16
N LEU A 509 -9.92 8.63 11.70
CA LEU A 509 -8.59 8.47 11.12
C LEU A 509 -7.99 7.13 11.58
N ILE A 510 -7.87 6.20 10.64
CA ILE A 510 -7.52 4.80 10.90
C ILE A 510 -6.04 4.56 10.60
N VAL A 511 -5.27 4.23 11.63
CA VAL A 511 -3.87 3.82 11.49
C VAL A 511 -3.84 2.31 11.20
N ASP A 512 -2.98 1.88 10.28
CA ASP A 512 -2.79 0.46 9.96
C ASP A 512 -4.06 -0.24 9.44
N VAL A 513 -4.46 0.11 8.21
CA VAL A 513 -5.62 -0.45 7.49
C VAL A 513 -5.55 -1.97 7.37
N GLY A 514 -4.34 -2.54 7.35
CA GLY A 514 -4.13 -4.00 7.28
C GLY A 514 -4.66 -4.73 8.51
N GLY A 515 -4.75 -4.04 9.65
CA GLY A 515 -5.31 -4.51 10.91
C GLY A 515 -6.74 -4.01 11.19
N ALA A 516 -7.53 -3.67 10.17
CA ALA A 516 -8.92 -3.23 10.33
C ALA A 516 -9.94 -4.27 9.86
N LEU A 517 -11.01 -4.48 10.64
CA LEU A 517 -12.20 -5.20 10.20
C LEU A 517 -13.28 -4.17 9.86
N SER A 518 -13.61 -4.01 8.59
CA SER A 518 -14.63 -3.07 8.10
C SER A 518 -15.42 -3.70 6.96
N ALA A 519 -16.69 -3.33 6.76
CA ALA A 519 -17.49 -3.85 5.64
C ALA A 519 -17.00 -3.28 4.29
N ARG A 520 -16.72 -1.97 4.24
CA ARG A 520 -16.29 -1.27 3.04
C ARG A 520 -14.79 -0.96 3.05
N PRO A 521 -14.11 -0.93 1.88
CA PRO A 521 -12.72 -0.49 1.81
C PRO A 521 -12.52 0.89 2.45
N ILE A 522 -11.49 1.03 3.28
CA ILE A 522 -11.12 2.29 3.94
C ILE A 522 -10.28 3.10 2.95
N ARG A 523 -10.84 4.18 2.41
CA ARG A 523 -10.22 5.00 1.36
C ARG A 523 -10.52 6.48 1.56
N TRP A 524 -9.64 7.32 1.02
CA TRP A 524 -9.89 8.75 0.87
C TRP A 524 -10.81 9.02 -0.33
N THR A 525 -11.63 10.07 -0.25
CA THR A 525 -12.36 10.61 -1.40
C THR A 525 -11.68 11.90 -1.91
N GLU A 526 -12.01 12.31 -3.13
CA GLU A 526 -11.54 13.57 -3.72
C GLU A 526 -11.78 14.77 -2.80
N ALA A 527 -13.01 14.91 -2.27
CA ALA A 527 -13.39 16.01 -1.40
C ALA A 527 -12.63 16.02 -0.07
N ASP A 528 -12.35 14.83 0.48
CA ASP A 528 -11.56 14.74 1.71
C ASP A 528 -10.11 15.17 1.47
N LEU A 529 -9.52 14.73 0.37
CA LEU A 529 -8.13 15.05 0.02
C LEU A 529 -7.96 16.53 -0.26
N ASP A 530 -8.87 17.16 -1.02
CA ASP A 530 -8.84 18.61 -1.24
C ASP A 530 -8.85 19.38 0.10
N ALA A 531 -9.76 19.01 1.00
CA ALA A 531 -9.92 19.68 2.28
C ALA A 531 -8.72 19.52 3.24
N ILE A 532 -8.08 18.35 3.29
CA ILE A 532 -6.91 18.17 4.17
C ILE A 532 -5.63 18.72 3.54
N PHE A 533 -5.46 18.60 2.22
CA PHE A 533 -4.28 19.11 1.54
C PHE A 533 -4.27 20.63 1.50
N SER A 534 -5.41 21.31 1.58
CA SER A 534 -5.43 22.77 1.74
C SER A 534 -4.68 23.27 2.97
N GLY A 535 -4.47 22.41 3.98
CA GLY A 535 -3.69 22.69 5.19
C GLY A 535 -2.24 22.18 5.14
N ILE A 536 -1.76 21.61 4.03
CA ILE A 536 -0.44 21.00 3.94
C ILE A 536 0.69 22.02 4.22
N SER A 537 1.59 21.65 5.13
CA SER A 537 2.69 22.50 5.56
C SER A 537 3.83 22.53 4.55
N ALA A 538 4.45 23.69 4.33
CA ALA A 538 5.71 23.83 3.58
C ALA A 538 6.84 22.96 4.17
N ARG A 539 6.79 22.67 5.48
CA ARG A 539 7.75 21.77 6.14
C ARG A 539 7.72 20.35 5.58
N ALA A 540 6.66 19.95 4.87
CA ALA A 540 6.59 18.69 4.13
C ALA A 540 7.72 18.54 3.10
N PHE A 541 8.27 19.65 2.59
CA PHE A 541 9.39 19.67 1.63
C PHE A 541 10.71 20.16 2.25
N GLN A 542 10.77 20.40 3.56
CA GLN A 542 11.97 20.89 4.27
C GLN A 542 12.46 19.91 5.34
N SER A 543 11.55 19.14 5.95
CA SER A 543 11.87 18.12 6.95
C SER A 543 11.93 16.73 6.31
N ARG A 544 13.02 15.99 6.55
CA ARG A 544 13.16 14.60 6.10
C ARG A 544 12.01 13.71 6.60
N ASP A 545 11.59 13.91 7.85
CA ASP A 545 10.56 13.08 8.49
C ASP A 545 9.17 13.37 7.94
N LEU A 546 8.84 14.65 7.70
CA LEU A 546 7.54 15.02 7.12
C LEU A 546 7.48 14.69 5.63
N ALA A 547 8.58 14.83 4.90
CA ALA A 547 8.68 14.39 3.50
C ALA A 547 8.47 12.88 3.37
N ARG A 548 9.09 12.08 4.26
CA ARG A 548 8.84 10.63 4.30
C ARG A 548 7.37 10.32 4.60
N LEU A 549 6.79 10.98 5.62
CA LEU A 549 5.38 10.77 5.96
C LEU A 549 4.42 11.15 4.83
N LEU A 550 4.72 12.22 4.08
CA LEU A 550 3.94 12.60 2.90
C LEU A 550 4.00 11.52 1.81
N VAL A 551 5.20 10.98 1.53
CA VAL A 551 5.36 9.88 0.56
C VAL A 551 4.58 8.65 1.03
N ASP A 552 4.73 8.24 2.28
CA ASP A 552 4.00 7.09 2.83
C ASP A 552 2.46 7.31 2.76
N PHE A 553 2.00 8.56 2.92
CA PHE A 553 0.59 8.94 2.74
C PHE A 553 0.13 8.78 1.30
N LEU A 554 0.88 9.32 0.34
CA LEU A 554 0.54 9.28 -1.09
C LEU A 554 0.55 7.85 -1.65
N GLU A 555 1.50 7.02 -1.23
CA GLU A 555 1.58 5.60 -1.61
C GLU A 555 0.39 4.80 -1.06
N MET A 556 -0.01 5.08 0.18
CA MET A 556 -1.14 4.40 0.83
C MET A 556 -2.49 4.83 0.26
N ALA A 557 -2.68 6.12 -0.08
CA ALA A 557 -3.98 6.68 -0.42
C ALA A 557 -4.59 6.12 -1.73
N THR A 558 -3.82 5.41 -2.56
CA THR A 558 -4.26 4.82 -3.85
C THR A 558 -5.04 5.82 -4.72
N LEU A 559 -4.33 6.87 -5.15
CA LEU A 559 -4.93 8.02 -5.85
C LEU A 559 -5.35 7.67 -7.29
N GLY A 560 -6.58 8.03 -7.66
CA GLY A 560 -7.06 8.05 -9.04
C GLY A 560 -6.85 9.42 -9.69
N HIS A 561 -7.37 9.59 -10.92
CA HIS A 561 -7.16 10.83 -11.68
C HIS A 561 -7.80 12.05 -11.02
N ALA A 562 -9.00 11.90 -10.43
CA ALA A 562 -9.70 12.96 -9.73
C ALA A 562 -8.96 13.39 -8.46
N GLU A 563 -8.51 12.41 -7.67
CA GLU A 563 -7.75 12.66 -6.44
C GLU A 563 -6.41 13.34 -6.72
N HIS A 564 -5.72 12.93 -7.80
CA HIS A 564 -4.50 13.61 -8.27
C HIS A 564 -4.76 15.08 -8.66
N SER A 565 -5.92 15.36 -9.27
CA SER A 565 -6.31 16.73 -9.63
C SER A 565 -6.60 17.58 -8.39
N ALA A 566 -7.24 17.01 -7.36
CA ALA A 566 -7.57 17.68 -6.11
C ALA A 566 -6.32 18.08 -5.29
N ILE A 567 -5.32 17.19 -5.17
CA ILE A 567 -4.14 17.48 -4.34
C ILE A 567 -3.11 18.38 -5.04
N ARG A 568 -3.11 18.42 -6.39
CA ARG A 568 -2.15 19.16 -7.21
C ARG A 568 -1.93 20.61 -6.75
N PRO A 569 -2.96 21.49 -6.69
CA PRO A 569 -2.74 22.91 -6.38
C PRO A 569 -2.10 23.11 -5.00
N HIS A 570 -2.50 22.30 -4.04
CA HIS A 570 -1.99 22.34 -2.67
C HIS A 570 -0.53 21.91 -2.57
N MET A 571 -0.15 20.81 -3.24
CA MET A 571 1.24 20.35 -3.29
C MET A 571 2.18 21.38 -3.95
N VAL A 572 1.75 21.97 -5.07
CA VAL A 572 2.52 23.01 -5.76
C VAL A 572 2.67 24.24 -4.88
N THR A 573 1.61 24.65 -4.18
CA THR A 573 1.63 25.81 -3.27
C THR A 573 2.58 25.57 -2.10
N ALA A 574 2.52 24.40 -1.44
CA ALA A 574 3.41 24.09 -0.33
C ALA A 574 4.87 23.94 -0.76
N LEU A 575 5.14 23.37 -1.95
CA LEU A 575 6.50 23.36 -2.50
C LEU A 575 7.00 24.77 -2.81
N ARG A 576 6.14 25.62 -3.40
CA ARG A 576 6.46 27.03 -3.68
C ARG A 576 6.83 27.75 -2.38
N MET A 577 6.02 27.62 -1.33
CA MET A 577 6.35 28.19 -0.02
C MET A 577 7.67 27.65 0.54
N ALA A 578 7.89 26.33 0.47
CA ALA A 578 9.11 25.70 0.97
C ALA A 578 10.37 26.20 0.29
N MET A 579 10.31 26.43 -1.03
CA MET A 579 11.42 26.95 -1.84
C MET A 579 11.66 28.45 -1.62
N ALA A 580 10.62 29.22 -1.30
CA ALA A 580 10.73 30.66 -1.01
C ALA A 580 11.49 30.94 0.29
N GLU A 581 11.41 30.03 1.26
CA GLU A 581 11.99 30.18 2.59
C GLU A 581 13.52 29.95 2.63
N THR A 582 14.13 30.33 3.78
CA THR A 582 15.58 30.19 4.02
C THR A 582 16.04 28.81 4.44
N GLN A 583 15.12 27.96 4.89
CA GLN A 583 15.42 26.60 5.33
C GLN A 583 15.90 25.71 4.17
N ALA A 584 16.67 24.69 4.52
CA ALA A 584 17.08 23.67 3.57
C ALA A 584 15.87 22.79 3.19
N LEU A 585 15.84 22.36 1.93
CA LEU A 585 14.85 21.41 1.45
C LEU A 585 15.18 19.99 1.93
N ALA A 586 14.17 19.14 1.95
CA ALA A 586 14.29 17.72 2.22
C ALA A 586 15.15 17.01 1.14
N PRO A 587 15.65 15.79 1.41
CA PRO A 587 16.43 15.03 0.42
C PRO A 587 15.71 14.88 -0.93
N SER A 588 16.45 15.08 -2.03
CA SER A 588 15.89 15.08 -3.39
C SER A 588 15.07 13.82 -3.73
N GLU A 589 15.48 12.64 -3.25
CA GLU A 589 14.74 11.38 -3.47
C GLU A 589 13.31 11.42 -2.90
N LEU A 590 13.11 12.04 -1.74
CA LEU A 590 11.78 12.16 -1.13
C LEU A 590 10.93 13.20 -1.85
N ILE A 591 11.54 14.32 -2.27
CA ILE A 591 10.86 15.34 -3.07
C ILE A 591 10.42 14.73 -4.40
N LYS A 592 11.33 14.02 -5.09
CA LYS A 592 11.03 13.31 -6.34
C LYS A 592 9.87 12.32 -6.16
N SER A 593 9.91 11.51 -5.10
CA SER A 593 8.85 10.54 -4.80
C SER A 593 7.49 11.23 -4.55
N ALA A 594 7.46 12.34 -3.83
CA ALA A 594 6.23 13.11 -3.62
C ALA A 594 5.72 13.73 -4.94
N LEU A 595 6.62 14.33 -5.73
CA LEU A 595 6.27 15.00 -7.00
C LEU A 595 5.89 14.02 -8.12
N ALA A 596 6.23 12.73 -7.98
CA ALA A 596 5.73 11.70 -8.89
C ALA A 596 4.18 11.69 -8.96
N HIS A 597 3.51 12.05 -7.86
CA HIS A 597 2.05 12.14 -7.75
C HIS A 597 1.47 13.48 -8.24
N VAL A 598 2.29 14.44 -8.66
CA VAL A 598 1.80 15.69 -9.25
C VAL A 598 1.63 15.50 -10.76
N PRO A 599 0.42 15.70 -11.32
CA PRO A 599 0.16 15.57 -12.75
C PRO A 599 1.03 16.49 -13.62
N HIS A 600 1.21 16.10 -14.90
CA HIS A 600 1.94 16.91 -15.88
C HIS A 600 1.34 18.31 -16.07
N GLY A 601 2.21 19.29 -16.36
CA GLY A 601 1.80 20.65 -16.70
C GLY A 601 1.84 21.68 -15.57
N ALA A 602 2.04 21.26 -14.32
CA ALA A 602 2.16 22.19 -13.18
C ALA A 602 3.61 22.60 -12.86
N LEU A 603 4.57 21.73 -13.22
CA LEU A 603 5.98 21.85 -12.86
C LEU A 603 6.83 21.98 -14.12
N PHE A 604 7.85 22.83 -14.06
CA PHE A 604 8.80 23.03 -15.16
C PHE A 604 10.21 22.57 -14.77
N PRO A 605 10.82 21.59 -15.47
CA PRO A 605 12.18 21.13 -15.17
C PRO A 605 13.22 22.18 -15.58
N LEU A 606 14.00 22.66 -14.62
CA LEU A 606 15.16 23.51 -14.90
C LEU A 606 16.39 22.66 -15.27
N PRO A 607 17.31 23.19 -16.11
CA PRO A 607 18.56 22.52 -16.43
C PRO A 607 19.37 22.18 -15.16
N PRO A 608 20.13 21.06 -15.14
CA PRO A 608 20.90 20.63 -13.96
C PRO A 608 21.91 21.67 -13.44
N SER A 609 22.35 22.61 -14.29
CA SER A 609 23.24 23.71 -13.89
C SER A 609 22.55 24.80 -13.07
N VAL A 610 21.22 24.81 -12.97
CA VAL A 610 20.45 25.80 -12.22
C VAL A 610 20.11 25.25 -10.84
N GLU A 611 21.00 25.49 -9.87
CA GLU A 611 20.89 25.01 -8.49
C GLU A 611 20.93 26.14 -7.46
N ASN A 612 21.26 27.36 -7.89
CA ASN A 612 21.42 28.49 -7.00
C ASN A 612 20.09 28.88 -6.35
N ARG A 613 20.11 28.98 -5.02
CA ARG A 613 18.91 29.27 -4.21
C ARG A 613 18.28 30.64 -4.52
N GLN A 614 19.06 31.65 -4.87
CA GLN A 614 18.52 32.97 -5.20
C GLN A 614 17.74 32.92 -6.52
N VAL A 615 18.25 32.19 -7.52
CA VAL A 615 17.56 31.97 -8.80
C VAL A 615 16.26 31.21 -8.59
N LEU A 616 16.29 30.10 -7.84
CA LEU A 616 15.09 29.32 -7.53
C LEU A 616 14.06 30.17 -6.77
N ARG A 617 14.46 30.97 -5.77
CA ARG A 617 13.55 31.86 -5.03
C ARG A 617 12.91 32.93 -5.91
N ALA A 618 13.66 33.52 -6.83
CA ALA A 618 13.12 34.50 -7.76
C ALA A 618 12.00 33.89 -8.62
N LEU A 619 12.26 32.72 -9.20
CA LEU A 619 11.28 31.98 -10.01
C LEU A 619 10.02 31.60 -9.23
N VAL A 620 10.20 31.15 -7.98
CA VAL A 620 9.11 30.75 -7.08
C VAL A 620 8.27 31.95 -6.64
N SER A 621 8.87 33.14 -6.52
CA SER A 621 8.19 34.38 -6.15
C SER A 621 7.43 35.03 -7.31
N ALA A 622 7.67 34.58 -8.54
CA ALA A 622 6.96 35.08 -9.71
C ALA A 622 5.48 34.63 -9.66
N PRO A 623 4.54 35.52 -10.05
CA PRO A 623 3.11 35.20 -10.12
C PRO A 623 2.77 34.36 -11.37
N ALA A 624 3.40 33.19 -11.49
CA ALA A 624 3.19 32.24 -12.58
C ALA A 624 2.43 31.00 -12.07
N ASN A 625 1.55 30.45 -12.89
CA ASN A 625 0.78 29.24 -12.62
C ASN A 625 1.67 27.98 -12.63
N ILE A 626 2.78 28.03 -13.38
CA ILE A 626 3.77 26.97 -13.47
C ILE A 626 4.88 27.23 -12.45
N LEU A 627 5.36 26.16 -11.80
CA LEU A 627 6.46 26.23 -10.83
C LEU A 627 7.74 25.61 -11.40
N PRO A 628 8.79 26.42 -11.68
CA PRO A 628 10.09 25.90 -12.02
C PRO A 628 10.77 25.19 -10.85
N VAL A 629 11.26 23.97 -11.10
CA VAL A 629 11.88 23.09 -10.10
C VAL A 629 13.17 22.49 -10.64
N ARG A 630 14.01 21.95 -9.77
CA ARG A 630 15.24 21.25 -10.20
C ARG A 630 14.85 20.04 -11.05
N GLY A 631 15.46 19.89 -12.23
CA GLY A 631 15.12 18.82 -13.18
C GLY A 631 15.25 17.42 -12.57
N GLU A 632 16.20 17.20 -11.66
CA GLU A 632 16.41 15.92 -10.95
C GLU A 632 15.21 15.44 -10.11
N TRP A 633 14.29 16.34 -9.74
CA TRP A 633 13.09 15.99 -8.97
C TRP A 633 11.95 15.47 -9.84
N LEU A 634 12.10 15.52 -11.16
CA LEU A 634 11.10 15.04 -12.12
C LEU A 634 11.62 13.80 -12.83
N ASP A 635 10.71 12.96 -13.33
CA ASP A 635 11.11 11.78 -14.10
C ASP A 635 11.68 12.19 -15.47
N ASP A 636 12.78 11.57 -15.90
CA ASP A 636 13.53 11.92 -17.12
C ASP A 636 12.69 11.83 -18.42
N GLY A 637 11.53 11.17 -18.39
CA GLY A 637 10.62 11.04 -19.52
C GLY A 637 9.61 12.18 -19.68
N ARG A 638 9.48 13.11 -18.72
CA ARG A 638 8.48 14.18 -18.78
C ARG A 638 8.95 15.30 -19.71
N ARG A 639 8.23 15.53 -20.82
CA ARG A 639 8.48 16.72 -21.66
C ARG A 639 8.14 17.99 -20.86
N PRO A 640 8.96 19.05 -20.95
CA PRO A 640 8.63 20.34 -20.35
C PRO A 640 7.29 20.86 -20.87
N PRO A 641 6.45 21.46 -20.02
CA PRO A 641 5.21 22.08 -20.47
C PRO A 641 5.51 23.32 -21.32
N ARG A 642 4.64 23.59 -22.31
CA ARG A 642 4.63 24.89 -23.00
C ARG A 642 4.21 25.97 -22.00
N LEU A 643 4.86 27.12 -22.08
CA LEU A 643 4.60 28.26 -21.20
C LEU A 643 3.67 29.26 -21.87
N SER A 644 2.63 29.68 -21.15
CA SER A 644 1.81 30.83 -21.55
C SER A 644 2.67 32.10 -21.58
N GLU A 645 2.30 33.09 -22.40
CA GLU A 645 3.01 34.36 -22.46
C GLU A 645 3.01 35.10 -21.11
N GLU A 646 1.92 35.00 -20.34
CA GLU A 646 1.81 35.60 -19.01
C GLU A 646 2.79 34.97 -18.01
N ASP A 647 2.82 33.63 -17.93
CA ASP A 647 3.76 32.89 -17.07
C ASP A 647 5.21 33.15 -17.48
N LEU A 648 5.49 33.12 -18.78
CA LEU A 648 6.83 33.37 -19.32
C LEU A 648 7.32 34.77 -18.96
N LYS A 649 6.48 35.81 -19.16
CA LYS A 649 6.83 37.19 -18.83
C LYS A 649 7.10 37.35 -17.34
N ALA A 650 6.24 36.78 -16.48
CA ALA A 650 6.41 36.83 -15.03
C ALA A 650 7.73 36.18 -14.59
N LEU A 651 8.05 35.01 -15.13
CA LEU A 651 9.28 34.28 -14.79
C LEU A 651 10.55 34.98 -15.31
N LEU A 652 10.53 35.50 -16.54
CA LEU A 652 11.67 36.23 -17.10
C LEU A 652 11.93 37.54 -16.34
N THR A 653 10.87 38.27 -16.00
CA THR A 653 10.96 39.51 -15.21
C THR A 653 11.55 39.24 -13.82
N ALA A 654 11.20 38.10 -13.20
CA ALA A 654 11.78 37.72 -11.91
C ALA A 654 13.28 37.38 -11.98
N LEU A 655 13.76 36.87 -13.13
CA LEU A 655 15.17 36.54 -13.34
C LEU A 655 16.04 37.75 -13.72
N GLU A 656 15.47 38.77 -14.35
CA GLU A 656 16.19 39.94 -14.86
C GLU A 656 17.16 40.58 -13.85
N PRO A 657 16.79 40.85 -12.58
CA PRO A 657 17.71 41.41 -11.59
C PRO A 657 18.93 40.52 -11.29
N LEU A 658 18.77 39.20 -11.41
CA LEU A 658 19.85 38.24 -11.16
C LEU A 658 20.80 38.09 -12.35
N ILE A 659 20.32 38.38 -13.56
CA ILE A 659 21.14 38.41 -14.79
C ILE A 659 22.13 39.58 -14.76
N GLU A 660 21.79 40.66 -14.06
CA GLU A 660 22.69 41.80 -13.86
C GLU A 660 23.69 41.60 -12.72
N GLY A 661 23.45 40.64 -11.83
CA GLY A 661 24.24 40.41 -10.63
C GLY A 661 25.23 39.25 -10.73
N ASP A 662 25.56 38.70 -9.57
CA ASP A 662 26.56 37.63 -9.42
C ASP A 662 26.07 36.27 -9.92
N GLN A 663 24.74 36.07 -10.02
CA GLN A 663 24.12 34.79 -10.38
C GLN A 663 23.72 34.69 -11.85
N ALA A 664 24.29 35.56 -12.69
CA ALA A 664 23.83 35.76 -14.05
C ALA A 664 23.89 34.50 -14.92
N ASP A 665 24.89 33.64 -14.73
CA ASP A 665 25.08 32.46 -15.60
C ASP A 665 23.93 31.46 -15.40
N GLN A 666 23.53 31.21 -14.15
CA GLN A 666 22.41 30.33 -13.84
C GLN A 666 21.06 31.00 -14.14
N ALA A 667 20.92 32.30 -13.88
CA ALA A 667 19.70 33.04 -14.21
C ALA A 667 19.46 33.09 -15.73
N ALA A 668 20.50 33.34 -16.53
CA ALA A 668 20.43 33.31 -17.99
C ALA A 668 20.15 31.89 -18.50
N THR A 669 20.76 30.86 -17.90
CA THR A 669 20.48 29.46 -18.23
C THR A 669 19.00 29.11 -18.00
N ALA A 670 18.43 29.54 -16.86
CA ALA A 670 17.00 29.39 -16.59
C ALA A 670 16.13 30.17 -17.58
N ALA A 671 16.46 31.42 -17.87
CA ALA A 671 15.73 32.27 -18.81
C ALA A 671 15.68 31.67 -20.22
N LEU A 672 16.82 31.18 -20.73
CA LEU A 672 16.90 30.53 -22.03
C LEU A 672 16.12 29.22 -22.10
N ALA A 673 16.16 28.42 -21.03
CA ALA A 673 15.37 27.19 -20.94
C ALA A 673 13.85 27.47 -20.95
N LEU A 674 13.41 28.54 -20.28
CA LEU A 674 12.01 28.99 -20.32
C LEU A 674 11.61 29.47 -21.73
N LEU A 675 12.43 30.30 -22.35
CA LEU A 675 12.21 30.81 -23.72
C LEU A 675 12.11 29.69 -24.77
N ALA A 676 12.88 28.61 -24.60
CA ALA A 676 12.81 27.43 -25.47
C ALA A 676 11.42 26.78 -25.52
N GLN A 677 10.67 26.89 -24.42
CA GLN A 677 9.35 26.28 -24.24
C GLN A 677 8.21 27.29 -24.41
N ALA A 678 8.51 28.52 -24.85
CA ALA A 678 7.50 29.50 -25.20
C ALA A 678 6.61 29.02 -26.35
N GLU A 679 5.37 29.49 -26.43
CA GLU A 679 4.46 29.17 -27.54
C GLU A 679 4.93 29.76 -28.88
N ARG A 680 5.49 30.98 -28.83
CA ARG A 680 6.06 31.69 -30.00
C ARG A 680 7.56 31.49 -30.10
N ASN A 681 8.07 31.62 -31.31
CA ASN A 681 9.52 31.64 -31.53
C ASN A 681 10.13 32.89 -30.87
N ILE A 682 11.32 32.74 -30.30
CA ILE A 682 12.14 33.81 -29.73
C ILE A 682 12.27 35.03 -30.66
N SER A 683 12.36 34.81 -31.98
CA SER A 683 12.41 35.90 -32.97
C SER A 683 11.15 36.76 -33.04
N GLU A 684 10.00 36.21 -32.70
CA GLU A 684 8.72 36.92 -32.63
C GLU A 684 8.57 37.64 -31.29
N LEU A 685 8.93 36.97 -30.19
CA LEU A 685 8.95 37.57 -28.85
C LEU A 685 9.92 38.76 -28.79
N ALA A 686 11.06 38.69 -29.49
CA ALA A 686 12.02 39.78 -29.60
C ALA A 686 11.48 41.06 -30.27
N ARG A 687 10.35 40.98 -30.99
CA ARG A 687 9.67 42.13 -31.60
C ARG A 687 8.47 42.61 -30.78
N ASP A 688 8.10 41.85 -29.75
CA ASP A 688 6.98 42.14 -28.89
C ASP A 688 7.41 43.15 -27.83
N PRO A 689 6.73 44.32 -27.68
CA PRO A 689 7.09 45.33 -26.69
C PRO A 689 7.15 44.79 -25.26
N ASP A 690 6.36 43.77 -24.95
CA ASP A 690 6.29 43.18 -23.61
C ASP A 690 7.49 42.31 -23.25
N PHE A 691 8.24 41.81 -24.24
CA PHE A 691 9.38 40.92 -24.05
C PHE A 691 10.70 41.52 -24.55
N ALA A 692 10.65 42.39 -25.56
CA ALA A 692 11.81 42.93 -26.27
C ALA A 692 12.85 43.58 -25.34
N SER A 693 12.39 44.28 -24.30
CA SER A 693 13.26 44.98 -23.34
C SER A 693 13.78 44.10 -22.21
N ILE A 694 13.19 42.92 -21.96
CA ILE A 694 13.58 42.06 -20.83
C ILE A 694 14.99 41.54 -21.08
N LYS A 695 15.87 41.70 -20.09
CA LYS A 695 17.25 41.21 -20.10
C LYS A 695 17.30 39.71 -19.84
N VAL A 696 17.93 38.98 -20.75
CA VAL A 696 17.88 37.50 -20.77
C VAL A 696 19.26 36.83 -20.76
N LEU A 697 20.33 37.56 -21.11
CA LEU A 697 21.66 36.98 -21.21
C LEU A 697 22.75 38.00 -20.87
N ARG A 698 23.67 37.60 -20.00
CA ARG A 698 24.95 38.29 -19.81
C ARG A 698 25.99 37.69 -20.77
N VAL A 699 26.68 38.54 -21.50
CA VAL A 699 27.75 38.19 -22.45
C VAL A 699 28.98 39.04 -22.19
N ARG A 700 30.13 38.68 -22.75
CA ARG A 700 31.33 39.52 -22.69
C ARG A 700 31.53 40.29 -23.99
N ASP A 701 31.60 41.62 -23.90
CA ASP A 701 31.96 42.46 -25.04
C ASP A 701 33.49 42.51 -25.18
N VAL A 702 33.99 42.08 -26.34
CA VAL A 702 35.43 41.98 -26.62
C VAL A 702 36.11 43.35 -26.59
N ARG A 703 35.40 44.43 -26.91
CA ARG A 703 35.95 45.80 -27.00
C ARG A 703 36.34 46.35 -25.64
N ILE A 704 35.45 46.17 -24.66
CA ILE A 704 35.62 46.70 -23.30
C ILE A 704 36.13 45.63 -22.31
N ARG A 705 36.27 44.38 -22.76
CA ARG A 705 36.66 43.20 -21.96
C ARG A 705 35.82 43.01 -20.69
N GLY A 706 34.58 43.49 -20.71
CA GLY A 706 33.66 43.48 -19.57
C GLY A 706 32.32 42.82 -19.91
N PRO A 707 31.53 42.48 -18.88
CA PRO A 707 30.19 41.93 -19.06
C PRO A 707 29.23 43.00 -19.59
N VAL A 708 28.37 42.60 -20.52
CA VAL A 708 27.23 43.37 -21.03
C VAL A 708 26.00 42.49 -20.95
N VAL A 709 24.88 43.08 -20.54
CA VAL A 709 23.60 42.37 -20.47
C VAL A 709 22.77 42.71 -21.71
N LEU A 710 22.26 41.68 -22.38
CA LEU A 710 21.44 41.81 -23.57
C LEU A 710 19.96 41.62 -23.24
N SER A 711 19.14 42.51 -23.77
CA SER A 711 17.70 42.27 -23.87
C SER A 711 17.39 41.19 -24.91
N LEU A 712 16.19 40.62 -24.88
CA LEU A 712 15.76 39.62 -25.84
C LEU A 712 15.86 40.14 -27.29
N GLN A 713 15.47 41.39 -27.52
CA GLN A 713 15.62 42.05 -28.82
C GLN A 713 17.10 42.14 -29.24
N ALA A 714 17.95 42.67 -28.36
CA ALA A 714 19.36 42.84 -28.66
C ALA A 714 20.06 41.49 -28.92
N LEU A 715 19.69 40.45 -28.17
CA LEU A 715 20.20 39.09 -28.38
C LEU A 715 19.91 38.60 -29.80
N VAL A 716 18.66 38.70 -30.26
CA VAL A 716 18.25 38.24 -31.60
C VAL A 716 18.88 39.07 -32.71
N GLU A 717 18.96 40.40 -32.54
CA GLU A 717 19.59 41.31 -33.50
C GLU A 717 21.08 41.00 -33.65
N ARG A 718 21.80 40.80 -32.54
CA ARG A 718 23.24 40.45 -32.55
C ARG A 718 23.48 39.07 -33.14
N ALA A 719 22.61 38.09 -32.87
CA ALA A 719 22.67 36.77 -33.49
C ALA A 719 22.55 36.87 -35.02
N ARG A 720 21.53 37.60 -35.52
CA ARG A 720 21.31 37.80 -36.97
C ARG A 720 22.44 38.58 -37.63
N ALA A 721 23.04 39.52 -36.93
CA ALA A 721 24.19 40.26 -37.43
C ALA A 721 25.47 39.39 -37.57
N GLY A 722 25.51 38.21 -36.92
CA GLY A 722 26.69 37.35 -36.86
C GLY A 722 27.72 37.81 -35.83
N LEU A 723 27.25 38.47 -34.76
CA LEU A 723 28.10 39.07 -33.72
C LEU A 723 28.19 38.25 -32.44
N LEU A 724 27.44 37.15 -32.31
CA LEU A 724 27.50 36.26 -31.16
C LEU A 724 28.47 35.09 -31.43
N PHE A 725 29.44 34.91 -30.55
CA PHE A 725 30.44 33.85 -30.62
C PHE A 725 30.40 32.96 -29.39
N ALA A 726 30.58 31.66 -29.57
CA ALA A 726 30.77 30.76 -28.43
C ALA A 726 32.15 30.97 -27.81
N SER A 727 32.25 30.90 -26.47
CA SER A 727 33.54 30.98 -25.79
C SER A 727 34.46 29.82 -26.17
N SER A 728 35.65 30.14 -26.68
CA SER A 728 36.70 29.18 -27.00
C SER A 728 38.08 29.84 -26.87
N PRO A 729 39.17 29.06 -26.68
CA PRO A 729 40.52 29.62 -26.65
C PRO A 729 40.83 30.44 -27.90
N GLN A 730 40.38 29.95 -29.07
CA GLN A 730 40.53 30.64 -30.34
C GLN A 730 39.72 31.95 -30.40
N ALA A 731 38.47 31.96 -29.93
CA ALA A 731 37.67 33.18 -29.88
C ALA A 731 38.32 34.26 -29.00
N ASN A 732 38.95 33.84 -27.90
CA ASN A 732 39.60 34.74 -26.95
C ASN A 732 40.87 35.41 -27.50
N THR A 733 41.62 34.74 -28.37
CA THR A 733 42.82 35.30 -29.00
C THR A 733 42.50 36.05 -30.28
N TRP A 734 41.56 35.53 -31.06
CA TRP A 734 41.28 35.98 -32.42
C TRP A 734 40.34 37.20 -32.47
N LEU A 735 39.26 37.23 -31.68
CA LEU A 735 38.30 38.33 -31.72
C LEU A 735 38.89 39.70 -31.33
N PRO A 736 39.84 39.81 -30.38
CA PRO A 736 40.54 41.07 -30.13
C PRO A 736 41.26 41.62 -31.36
N LEU A 737 41.92 40.77 -32.15
CA LEU A 737 42.57 41.18 -33.40
C LEU A 737 41.56 41.70 -34.41
N LEU A 738 40.39 41.06 -34.48
CA LEU A 738 39.29 41.50 -35.34
C LEU A 738 38.76 42.87 -34.96
N VAL A 739 38.57 43.13 -33.66
CA VAL A 739 38.11 44.43 -33.15
C VAL A 739 39.11 45.54 -33.43
N GLU A 740 40.41 45.28 -33.31
CA GLU A 740 41.46 46.26 -33.64
C GLU A 740 41.47 46.63 -35.13
N ALA A 741 41.18 45.65 -36.00
CA ALA A 741 41.14 45.85 -37.44
C ALA A 741 39.79 46.38 -37.96
N LEU A 742 38.68 46.15 -37.25
CA LEU A 742 37.32 46.54 -37.61
C LEU A 742 36.62 47.22 -36.40
N PRO A 743 36.90 48.51 -36.14
CA PRO A 743 36.51 49.16 -34.89
C PRO A 743 34.99 49.35 -34.70
N ASP A 744 34.20 49.30 -35.78
CA ASP A 744 32.73 49.36 -35.75
C ASP A 744 32.08 47.99 -35.43
N VAL A 745 32.85 46.90 -35.47
CA VAL A 745 32.36 45.57 -35.16
C VAL A 745 32.43 45.32 -33.65
N SER A 746 31.31 44.88 -33.07
CA SER A 746 31.19 44.58 -31.64
C SER A 746 30.86 43.09 -31.47
N PRO A 747 31.86 42.20 -31.55
CA PRO A 747 31.65 40.80 -31.29
C PRO A 747 31.44 40.57 -29.78
N LEU A 748 30.50 39.70 -29.47
CA LEU A 748 30.10 39.35 -28.11
C LEU A 748 30.37 37.86 -27.90
N ILE A 749 31.00 37.52 -26.78
CA ILE A 749 31.30 36.14 -26.42
C ILE A 749 30.27 35.67 -25.42
N VAL A 750 29.61 34.55 -25.74
CA VAL A 750 28.68 33.85 -24.85
C VAL A 750 29.43 32.78 -24.08
N ASP A 751 29.19 32.72 -22.78
CA ASP A 751 29.79 31.71 -21.91
C ASP A 751 29.32 30.29 -22.25
N SER A 752 30.14 29.31 -21.87
CA SER A 752 29.96 27.91 -22.28
C SER A 752 28.63 27.31 -21.85
N GLY A 753 28.08 27.72 -20.69
CA GLY A 753 26.81 27.20 -20.16
C GLY A 753 25.57 27.58 -20.98
N ALA A 754 25.54 28.78 -21.58
CA ALA A 754 24.40 29.26 -22.37
C ALA A 754 24.46 28.84 -23.85
N THR A 755 25.63 28.38 -24.33
CA THR A 755 25.88 28.04 -25.73
C THR A 755 24.97 26.91 -26.26
N PRO A 756 24.81 25.76 -25.57
CA PRO A 756 23.94 24.68 -26.05
C PRO A 756 22.48 25.13 -26.16
N LEU A 757 21.96 25.83 -25.15
CA LEU A 757 20.58 26.32 -25.15
C LEU A 757 20.32 27.32 -26.28
N LEU A 758 21.29 28.18 -26.59
CA LEU A 758 21.14 29.13 -27.70
C LEU A 758 21.14 28.44 -29.07
N ARG A 759 21.99 27.43 -29.27
CA ARG A 759 22.08 26.70 -30.56
C ARG A 759 20.93 25.73 -30.75
N ASP A 760 20.69 24.88 -29.76
CA ASP A 760 19.87 23.68 -29.93
C ASP A 760 18.39 23.99 -29.67
N GLU A 761 18.11 24.79 -28.64
CA GLU A 761 16.75 25.11 -28.20
C GLU A 761 16.24 26.41 -28.83
N ALA A 762 16.98 27.51 -28.66
CA ALA A 762 16.61 28.82 -29.17
C ALA A 762 16.85 28.99 -30.68
N LYS A 763 17.61 28.06 -31.30
CA LYS A 763 17.98 28.06 -32.73
C LYS A 763 18.59 29.39 -33.19
N LEU A 764 19.35 30.03 -32.31
CA LEU A 764 20.09 31.25 -32.62
C LEU A 764 21.48 30.90 -33.14
N ALA A 765 21.87 31.56 -34.23
CA ALA A 765 23.17 31.34 -34.85
C ALA A 765 24.30 31.88 -33.96
N LEU A 766 25.15 30.96 -33.50
CA LEU A 766 26.39 31.25 -32.78
C LEU A 766 27.58 30.97 -33.71
N GLN A 767 28.36 32.00 -33.97
CA GLN A 767 29.53 31.93 -34.85
C GLN A 767 30.68 31.19 -34.16
N SER A 768 31.43 30.44 -34.96
CA SER A 768 32.74 29.91 -34.55
C SER A 768 33.80 30.93 -34.95
N ALA A 769 34.75 31.19 -34.05
CA ALA A 769 35.89 32.05 -34.37
C ALA A 769 36.72 31.40 -35.48
N GLY A 770 36.97 32.14 -36.56
CA GLY A 770 37.66 31.61 -37.71
C GLY A 770 37.45 32.44 -38.97
N LYS A 771 38.08 31.96 -40.04
CA LYS A 771 38.23 32.66 -41.32
C LYS A 771 36.90 33.04 -41.99
N GLU A 772 35.91 32.15 -42.01
CA GLU A 772 34.60 32.43 -42.62
C GLU A 772 33.86 33.56 -41.89
N ALA A 773 33.84 33.52 -40.56
CA ALA A 773 33.24 34.57 -39.74
C ALA A 773 33.98 35.91 -39.92
N ALA A 774 35.32 35.86 -40.06
CA ALA A 774 36.15 37.02 -40.37
C ALA A 774 35.70 37.69 -41.66
N PHE A 775 35.67 36.95 -42.77
CA PHE A 775 35.33 37.50 -44.07
C PHE A 775 33.90 38.02 -44.12
N SER A 776 32.95 37.33 -43.48
CA SER A 776 31.57 37.82 -43.34
C SER A 776 31.49 39.16 -42.62
N LEU A 777 32.24 39.34 -41.53
CA LEU A 777 32.27 40.59 -40.77
C LEU A 777 33.02 41.71 -41.52
N ILE A 778 34.15 41.39 -42.16
CA ILE A 778 34.91 42.34 -43.00
C ILE A 778 34.04 42.89 -44.14
N ASN A 779 33.24 42.03 -44.77
CA ASN A 779 32.34 42.44 -45.86
C ASN A 779 31.22 43.38 -45.41
N LYS A 780 30.86 43.34 -44.11
CA LYS A 780 29.83 44.18 -43.49
C LYS A 780 30.40 45.42 -42.80
N ALA A 781 31.71 45.47 -42.57
CA ALA A 781 32.36 46.58 -41.88
C ALA A 781 32.25 47.88 -42.67
N MET A 782 32.00 48.97 -41.95
CA MET A 782 31.95 50.34 -42.46
C MET A 782 33.26 51.08 -42.23
N SER A 783 34.06 50.62 -41.25
CA SER A 783 35.33 51.25 -40.90
C SER A 783 36.43 50.21 -40.73
N PHE A 784 37.65 50.65 -40.98
CA PHE A 784 38.84 49.81 -40.92
C PHE A 784 39.88 50.47 -40.02
N GLY A 785 40.51 49.66 -39.18
CA GLY A 785 41.51 50.09 -38.21
C GLY A 785 42.87 50.41 -38.84
N PRO A 786 43.88 50.71 -38.01
CA PRO A 786 45.22 51.05 -38.49
C PRO A 786 45.88 49.88 -39.25
N GLU A 787 46.80 50.20 -40.16
CA GLU A 787 47.48 49.23 -41.03
C GLU A 787 48.07 48.03 -40.27
N ASN A 788 48.70 48.27 -39.13
CA ASN A 788 49.29 47.23 -38.30
C ASN A 788 48.28 46.25 -37.68
N ALA A 789 47.04 46.68 -37.44
CA ALA A 789 45.96 45.82 -36.96
C ALA A 789 45.37 45.00 -38.11
N ARG A 790 45.21 45.64 -39.28
CA ARG A 790 44.74 44.97 -40.51
C ARG A 790 45.72 43.90 -40.98
N GLN A 791 47.02 44.19 -40.95
CA GLN A 791 48.08 43.23 -41.27
C GLN A 791 48.06 42.02 -40.33
N ARG A 792 48.02 42.25 -39.01
CA ARG A 792 47.96 41.15 -38.03
C ARG A 792 46.72 40.27 -38.23
N LEU A 793 45.56 40.87 -38.54
CA LEU A 793 44.36 40.10 -38.82
C LEU A 793 44.50 39.30 -40.14
N LEU A 794 45.09 39.88 -41.20
CA LEU A 794 45.36 39.19 -42.47
C LEU A 794 46.29 37.98 -42.29
N ASP A 795 47.35 38.14 -41.50
CA ASP A 795 48.30 37.08 -41.20
C ASP A 795 47.65 35.93 -40.43
N GLU A 796 46.78 36.25 -39.47
CA GLU A 796 46.09 35.26 -38.62
C GLU A 796 44.98 34.51 -39.38
N ILE A 797 44.18 35.18 -40.22
CA ILE A 797 43.11 34.51 -40.97
C ILE A 797 43.65 33.70 -42.16
N GLY A 798 44.73 34.18 -42.79
CA GLY A 798 45.30 33.64 -44.01
C GLY A 798 44.38 33.76 -45.23
N THR A 799 44.94 34.10 -46.40
CA THR A 799 44.22 34.14 -47.68
C THR A 799 44.73 33.05 -48.61
N ASP A 800 43.82 32.24 -49.15
CA ASP A 800 44.11 31.17 -50.11
C ASP A 800 43.33 31.40 -51.41
N SER A 801 43.83 30.84 -52.50
CA SER A 801 43.28 30.85 -53.86
C SER A 801 41.80 30.45 -54.01
N LYS A 802 41.21 29.81 -52.99
CA LYS A 802 39.82 29.36 -52.97
C LYS A 802 38.85 30.35 -52.33
N ASP A 803 39.35 31.37 -51.65
CA ASP A 803 38.50 32.35 -50.97
C ASP A 803 37.93 33.38 -51.95
N ASP A 804 36.83 34.03 -51.59
CA ASP A 804 36.40 35.24 -52.28
C ASP A 804 37.38 36.39 -51.95
N PRO A 805 38.09 36.97 -52.94
CA PRO A 805 39.09 37.98 -52.69
C PRO A 805 38.50 39.28 -52.12
N ALA A 806 37.18 39.51 -52.23
CA ALA A 806 36.55 40.77 -51.86
C ALA A 806 36.83 41.19 -50.41
N ALA A 807 36.73 40.26 -49.44
CA ALA A 807 36.96 40.56 -48.02
C ALA A 807 38.43 40.89 -47.74
N ALA A 808 39.34 40.08 -48.28
CA ALA A 808 40.77 40.28 -48.13
C ALA A 808 41.23 41.59 -48.78
N ARG A 809 40.71 41.93 -49.98
CA ARG A 809 40.99 43.21 -50.66
C ARG A 809 40.55 44.42 -49.83
N ARG A 810 39.35 44.35 -49.24
CA ARG A 810 38.85 45.38 -48.30
C ARG A 810 39.80 45.56 -47.12
N LEU A 811 40.24 44.46 -46.52
CA LEU A 811 41.14 44.49 -45.38
C LEU A 811 42.55 44.98 -45.75
N CYS A 812 43.05 44.65 -46.94
CA CYS A 812 44.35 45.11 -47.45
C CYS A 812 44.39 46.63 -47.64
N VAL A 813 43.35 47.22 -48.24
CA VAL A 813 43.30 48.68 -48.48
C VAL A 813 42.80 49.43 -47.25
N GLY A 814 41.82 48.90 -46.53
CA GLY A 814 41.14 49.57 -45.42
C GLY A 814 39.93 50.37 -45.89
N ILE A 815 39.36 50.01 -47.04
CA ILE A 815 38.25 50.69 -47.69
C ILE A 815 37.28 49.63 -48.22
N ARG A 816 35.97 49.87 -48.09
CA ARG A 816 34.93 48.88 -48.41
C ARG A 816 34.83 48.64 -49.92
N GLU A 817 35.02 49.69 -50.69
CA GLU A 817 34.92 49.76 -52.14
C GLU A 817 35.99 48.90 -52.81
N ALA A 818 37.17 48.73 -52.19
CA ALA A 818 38.26 47.89 -52.72
C ALA A 818 37.87 46.42 -52.95
N GLY A 819 36.82 45.94 -52.29
CA GLY A 819 36.27 44.60 -52.51
C GLY A 819 35.35 44.47 -53.71
N TYR A 820 35.04 45.54 -54.44
CA TYR A 820 34.25 45.45 -55.67
C TYR A 820 35.09 44.89 -56.81
N SER A 821 34.45 44.10 -57.68
CA SER A 821 35.13 43.44 -58.80
C SER A 821 35.68 44.41 -59.85
N VAL A 822 35.13 45.62 -59.91
CA VAL A 822 35.59 46.70 -60.80
C VAL A 822 36.82 47.42 -60.28
N SER A 823 37.13 47.27 -58.98
CA SER A 823 38.21 48.03 -58.38
C SER A 823 39.58 47.48 -58.77
N LYS A 824 40.57 48.34 -58.94
CA LYS A 824 41.96 47.97 -59.19
C LYS A 824 42.78 48.24 -57.94
N LEU A 825 43.59 47.26 -57.54
CA LEU A 825 44.47 47.37 -56.39
C LEU A 825 45.91 47.44 -56.87
N TRP A 826 46.61 48.45 -56.41
CA TRP A 826 48.00 48.71 -56.76
C TRP A 826 48.90 48.44 -55.55
N THR A 827 50.12 47.99 -55.79
CA THR A 827 51.21 48.01 -54.82
C THR A 827 52.44 48.67 -55.45
N LEU A 828 53.24 49.35 -54.64
CA LEU A 828 54.50 49.93 -55.11
C LEU A 828 55.60 48.89 -55.16
N ASP A 829 56.60 49.12 -56.03
CA ASP A 829 57.85 48.39 -56.00
C ASP A 829 58.57 48.65 -54.65
N PRO A 830 59.23 47.65 -54.04
CA PRO A 830 60.00 47.85 -52.82
C PRO A 830 61.01 49.01 -52.86
N LYS A 831 61.51 49.37 -54.04
CA LYS A 831 62.40 50.53 -54.24
C LYS A 831 61.67 51.88 -54.18
N GLN A 832 60.37 51.89 -54.42
CA GLN A 832 59.52 53.08 -54.52
C GLN A 832 58.67 53.34 -53.27
N LYS A 833 58.91 52.62 -52.16
CA LYS A 833 58.16 52.83 -50.89
C LYS A 833 58.16 54.27 -50.38
N ARG A 834 59.22 55.02 -50.67
CA ARG A 834 59.36 56.42 -50.23
C ARG A 834 58.33 57.36 -50.86
N ILE A 835 57.72 57.00 -51.99
CA ILE A 835 56.67 57.80 -52.66
C ILE A 835 55.25 57.31 -52.35
N GLU A 836 55.08 56.43 -51.36
CA GLU A 836 53.79 55.83 -51.02
C GLU A 836 52.73 56.84 -50.63
N ARG A 837 53.07 57.86 -49.83
CA ARG A 837 52.12 58.90 -49.42
C ARG A 837 51.60 59.69 -50.61
N ILE A 838 52.49 60.02 -51.55
CA ILE A 838 52.17 60.73 -52.80
C ILE A 838 51.27 59.86 -53.67
N THR A 839 51.68 58.62 -53.89
CA THR A 839 50.92 57.64 -54.69
C THR A 839 49.54 57.41 -54.09
N THR A 840 49.43 57.27 -52.77
CA THR A 840 48.14 57.12 -52.06
C THR A 840 47.22 58.30 -52.33
N ALA A 841 47.73 59.53 -52.24
CA ALA A 841 46.94 60.74 -52.47
C ALA A 841 46.46 60.89 -53.92
N LEU A 842 47.26 60.42 -54.89
CA LEU A 842 46.90 60.42 -56.31
C LEU A 842 45.91 59.31 -56.66
N VAL A 843 46.12 58.09 -56.16
CA VAL A 843 45.19 56.97 -56.35
C VAL A 843 43.82 57.28 -55.72
N ALA A 844 43.79 57.97 -54.57
CA ALA A 844 42.56 58.40 -53.90
C ALA A 844 41.69 59.38 -54.72
N GLN A 845 42.18 59.95 -55.83
CA GLN A 845 41.37 60.74 -56.76
C GLN A 845 40.46 59.88 -57.63
N SER A 846 40.74 58.58 -57.74
CA SER A 846 39.90 57.61 -58.44
C SER A 846 38.86 57.00 -57.51
N GLN A 847 37.66 56.72 -58.03
CA GLN A 847 36.61 56.01 -57.27
C GLN A 847 36.82 54.50 -57.21
N ASP A 848 37.59 53.94 -58.17
CA ASP A 848 37.74 52.50 -58.35
C ASP A 848 39.20 52.02 -58.24
N GLU A 849 40.17 52.91 -58.03
CA GLU A 849 41.58 52.51 -57.89
C GLU A 849 42.04 52.72 -56.44
N PHE A 850 42.78 51.76 -55.89
CA PHE A 850 43.21 51.79 -54.49
C PHE A 850 44.66 51.34 -54.35
N LEU A 851 45.43 52.02 -53.50
CA LEU A 851 46.77 51.58 -53.16
C LEU A 851 46.71 50.68 -51.92
N VAL A 852 47.29 49.49 -52.02
CA VAL A 852 47.54 48.62 -50.88
C VAL A 852 48.81 49.15 -50.17
N PRO A 853 48.73 49.49 -48.88
CA PRO A 853 49.90 49.96 -48.14
C PRO A 853 51.06 48.98 -48.24
N THR A 854 52.29 49.48 -48.41
CA THR A 854 53.47 48.64 -48.62
C THR A 854 53.76 47.76 -47.40
N SER A 855 53.42 48.26 -46.21
CA SER A 855 53.43 47.53 -44.94
C SER A 855 52.59 46.24 -44.98
N ILE A 856 51.51 46.23 -45.76
CA ILE A 856 50.63 45.09 -45.96
C ILE A 856 51.06 44.27 -47.17
N ALA A 857 51.35 44.94 -48.28
CA ALA A 857 51.71 44.29 -49.53
C ALA A 857 52.96 43.41 -49.38
N ASP A 858 53.97 43.85 -48.63
CA ASP A 858 55.20 43.09 -48.36
C ASP A 858 54.95 41.78 -47.60
N GLY A 859 53.94 41.73 -46.73
CA GLY A 859 53.55 40.52 -46.01
C GLY A 859 52.87 39.47 -46.89
N LEU A 860 52.36 39.87 -48.06
CA LEU A 860 51.66 38.97 -48.99
C LEU A 860 52.63 38.25 -49.94
N SER A 861 52.49 36.93 -50.03
CA SER A 861 53.19 36.11 -51.03
C SER A 861 52.75 36.45 -52.46
N ARG A 862 53.59 36.11 -53.45
CA ARG A 862 53.27 36.31 -54.88
C ARG A 862 51.95 35.65 -55.29
N THR A 863 51.67 34.46 -54.76
CA THR A 863 50.42 33.74 -55.03
C THR A 863 49.21 34.49 -54.46
N GLN A 864 49.32 35.05 -53.25
CA GLN A 864 48.26 35.84 -52.64
C GLN A 864 48.01 37.15 -53.38
N ARG A 865 49.06 37.88 -53.77
CA ARG A 865 48.91 39.11 -54.57
C ARG A 865 48.19 38.87 -55.90
N ASN A 866 48.54 37.77 -56.58
CA ASN A 866 47.86 37.38 -57.82
C ASN A 866 46.38 37.03 -57.58
N HIS A 867 46.08 36.29 -56.52
CA HIS A 867 44.70 35.93 -56.17
C HIS A 867 43.84 37.14 -55.81
N LEU A 868 44.42 38.13 -55.11
CA LEU A 868 43.75 39.37 -54.75
C LEU A 868 43.72 40.40 -55.89
N HIS A 869 44.28 40.07 -57.06
CA HIS A 869 44.48 40.98 -58.20
C HIS A 869 45.13 42.30 -57.79
N ILE A 870 46.22 42.20 -57.02
CA ILE A 870 47.07 43.33 -56.66
C ILE A 870 48.17 43.41 -57.71
N GLU A 871 48.16 44.47 -58.51
CA GLU A 871 49.12 44.72 -59.58
C GLU A 871 50.26 45.63 -59.09
N ASN A 872 51.48 45.38 -59.58
CA ASN A 872 52.59 46.30 -59.31
C ASN A 872 52.37 47.55 -60.14
N LEU A 873 52.47 48.70 -59.48
CA LEU A 873 52.48 49.99 -60.13
C LEU A 873 53.89 50.24 -60.67
N ASP A 874 54.18 49.65 -61.84
CA ASP A 874 55.45 49.82 -62.53
C ASP A 874 55.63 51.25 -63.08
N ALA A 875 56.82 51.57 -63.61
CA ALA A 875 57.15 52.91 -64.09
C ALA A 875 56.10 53.46 -65.09
N THR A 876 55.57 52.62 -65.98
CA THR A 876 54.56 53.00 -66.98
C THR A 876 53.20 53.32 -66.34
N ASN A 877 52.74 52.50 -65.38
CA ASN A 877 51.49 52.77 -64.67
C ASN A 877 51.63 53.95 -63.69
N LEU A 878 52.81 54.17 -63.10
CA LEU A 878 53.15 55.33 -62.28
C LEU A 878 53.11 56.61 -63.12
N GLU A 879 53.72 56.61 -64.30
CA GLU A 879 53.67 57.71 -65.27
C GLU A 879 52.21 58.04 -65.63
N THR A 880 51.42 57.03 -66.00
CA THR A 880 50.00 57.19 -66.35
C THR A 880 49.18 57.77 -65.18
N LEU A 881 49.46 57.33 -63.95
CA LEU A 881 48.78 57.82 -62.74
C LEU A 881 49.11 59.30 -62.47
N PHE A 882 50.38 59.69 -62.63
CA PHE A 882 50.83 61.08 -62.45
C PHE A 882 50.28 62.00 -63.55
N GLU A 883 50.29 61.56 -64.81
CA GLU A 883 49.71 62.30 -65.93
C GLU A 883 48.21 62.53 -65.75
N LYS A 884 47.46 61.48 -65.39
CA LYS A 884 46.01 61.53 -65.16
C LYS A 884 45.63 62.48 -64.02
N ASN A 885 46.51 62.66 -63.04
CA ASN A 885 46.25 63.42 -61.81
C ASN A 885 47.17 64.65 -61.64
N ILE A 886 47.71 65.20 -62.74
CA ILE A 886 48.71 66.28 -62.69
C ILE A 886 48.26 67.51 -61.89
N ALA A 887 46.95 67.82 -61.92
CA ALA A 887 46.37 68.90 -61.14
C ALA A 887 46.37 68.64 -59.62
N ALA A 888 46.28 67.38 -59.20
CA ALA A 888 46.37 66.97 -57.80
C ALA A 888 47.83 66.89 -57.33
N VAL A 889 48.76 66.49 -58.20
CA VAL A 889 50.22 66.50 -57.93
C VAL A 889 50.68 67.90 -57.49
N ALA A 890 50.18 68.96 -58.14
CA ALA A 890 50.50 70.35 -57.80
C ALA A 890 50.08 70.77 -56.38
N GLN A 891 49.16 70.05 -55.74
CA GLN A 891 48.72 70.30 -54.36
C GLN A 891 49.49 69.47 -53.33
N LEU A 892 50.29 68.50 -53.78
CA LEU A 892 51.12 67.70 -52.90
C LEU A 892 52.40 68.48 -52.55
N SER A 893 52.74 68.48 -51.27
CA SER A 893 54.02 69.01 -50.78
C SER A 893 54.94 67.84 -50.46
N PRO A 894 55.73 67.34 -51.44
CA PRO A 894 56.65 66.25 -51.21
C PRO A 894 57.83 66.72 -50.33
N ASP A 895 58.20 65.91 -49.35
CA ASP A 895 59.41 66.12 -48.56
C ASP A 895 60.68 65.77 -49.35
N VAL A 896 61.86 66.05 -48.77
CA VAL A 896 63.14 65.81 -49.47
C VAL A 896 63.31 64.33 -49.86
N PRO A 897 63.11 63.36 -48.95
CA PRO A 897 63.14 61.93 -49.30
C PRO A 897 62.17 61.50 -50.40
N GLU A 898 60.96 62.05 -50.41
CA GLU A 898 59.95 61.78 -51.43
C GLU A 898 60.35 62.32 -52.81
N ARG A 899 60.95 63.52 -52.86
CA ARG A 899 61.45 64.10 -54.12
C ARG A 899 62.59 63.29 -54.71
N GLU A 900 63.54 62.89 -53.87
CA GLU A 900 64.64 62.01 -54.29
C GLU A 900 64.09 60.70 -54.85
N ALA A 901 63.12 60.11 -54.16
CA ALA A 901 62.51 58.86 -54.60
C ALA A 901 61.68 58.99 -55.89
N LEU A 902 61.06 60.16 -56.16
CA LEU A 902 60.39 60.42 -57.45
C LEU A 902 61.38 60.49 -58.61
N LEU A 903 62.55 61.09 -58.40
CA LEU A 903 63.62 61.13 -59.41
C LEU A 903 64.22 59.73 -59.67
N GLU A 904 64.17 58.86 -58.66
CA GLU A 904 64.60 57.45 -58.75
C GLU A 904 63.51 56.50 -59.28
N ALA A 905 62.30 57.00 -59.56
CA ALA A 905 61.15 56.16 -59.92
C ALA A 905 61.06 55.80 -61.41
N ASP A 906 62.11 56.08 -62.21
CA ASP A 906 62.17 55.86 -63.66
C ASP A 906 61.01 56.52 -64.46
N LEU A 907 60.54 57.69 -64.01
CA LEU A 907 59.56 58.51 -64.71
C LEU A 907 60.22 59.34 -65.83
N PRO A 908 59.54 59.61 -66.96
CA PRO A 908 60.08 60.44 -68.03
C PRO A 908 60.43 61.86 -67.56
N ASP A 909 61.56 62.39 -68.05
CA ASP A 909 62.03 63.74 -67.71
C ASP A 909 60.98 64.82 -68.00
N ASP A 910 60.20 64.68 -69.07
CA ASP A 910 59.15 65.63 -69.44
C ASP A 910 57.96 65.62 -68.48
N LEU A 911 57.65 64.48 -67.85
CA LEU A 911 56.66 64.40 -66.78
C LEU A 911 57.19 64.99 -65.46
N LEU A 912 58.45 64.74 -65.11
CA LEU A 912 59.08 65.29 -63.89
C LEU A 912 59.27 66.82 -63.94
N ILE A 913 59.42 67.38 -65.14
CA ILE A 913 59.54 68.83 -65.38
C ILE A 913 58.18 69.55 -65.24
N ARG A 914 57.08 68.87 -65.57
CA ARG A 914 55.71 69.41 -65.51
C ARG A 914 55.16 69.42 -64.10
#